data_AF-A0A817EAU4-F1
#
_entry.id   AF-A0A817EAU4-F1
#
_cell.length_a   1.000
_cell.length_b   1.000
_cell.length_c   1.000
_cell.angle_alpha   90.00
_cell.angle_beta   90.00
_cell.angle_gamma   90.00
#
_symmetry.space_group_name_H-M   'P 1'
#
loop_
_entity.id
_entity.type
_entity.pdbx_description
1 polymer ?
#
loop_
_entity_poly.entity_id
_entity_poly.type
_entity_poly.pdbx_seq_one_letter_code
_entity_poly.pdbx_strand_id
1 'polypeptide(L)'
;MVRSLLSILILILLPITLLIGIIFRYSVISFIYAFLLLILPWLGPLTEKHIRTRFRLFILVIGFLSLLTVLAQIIFQSVLLANKPYGHTLNNCTEITRVLRYFGLERYVINQYILLNIFFFCLSLDNSNAIRILRLIFPDIIILAISIICFVIIRRQLLSTRNRETNEPLTSQTISPLTNSSISTTSQTKLWPRLLSILRRARLFLQFVIVGFAAFVYPSIINSIYFIFFLTLAFIWSLSVNFGRKYALARTLLSIYAGVHLLIFYLYQFGFFQDVLQPLSLWSNITGLTAIFINNCTNQEPYFEKKLIWTDYVNPCALLILYFYFAFETNQTLFHRIRSNITAIQSLEQQSLVNSADGRETLEQSSPILHRRWSVEQPGDQTWQGRIIFVVFSILRVLERHSYLLSLLAMLAWSITFHSLLTLVYLLWACLLWVLPNSRQWCLRMSPFFTIYGGTLLILQYLVGFKISFNQLNFAYDRRTMEQIGIRIDDFQPAFIPLLLKSFYMMFFWLTLRQYINEKRNTNTRLNEVIELTRRSSASNDSYPRRLGRWLINLLTKYWIFVSCGMLLLVSIQNTVVIYRIIYMAFYLFFILSFQISFRFWRRTAATFHLIIVIYSMLVLIGIYIYQFEKVNVFLSERLSKQLLASIGLEVVPSDVLAVKLLTPSTFLAVNIMQLYYFHSGWMNLITMPKKMKYMCHSFLDYPWTNIKIDGWLQLKRWLFLPDYTNPPLATQLIADFFQLLFACQQWRVFKYETNEKDHIYIQAGESNREIIYDNDVYKDNPTRDFVTKRRNWFDQIKYVIFMYSAWCVLSIVYLAGTTRISLLGLGYLIACFYFFWYGQDFLTKHVTVMVRIWTYLIYYCFAVIFIKACLQIVACIDILSIGCVIQQIFSVACITSDSSSSSC
;
A
#
# COMPACT_ATOMS: atom_id res chain seq x y z
N MET A 1 20.93 20.82 33.57
CA MET A 1 21.46 21.67 32.49
C MET A 1 22.93 21.38 32.18
N VAL A 2 23.87 21.58 33.12
CA VAL A 2 25.33 21.42 32.89
C VAL A 2 25.74 20.00 32.43
N ARG A 3 25.17 18.94 33.01
CA ARG A 3 25.42 17.55 32.54
C ARG A 3 24.91 17.30 31.11
N SER A 4 23.76 17.86 30.73
CA SER A 4 23.24 17.76 29.35
C SER A 4 24.13 18.50 28.37
N LEU A 5 24.65 19.67 28.75
CA LEU A 5 25.57 20.46 27.96
C LEU A 5 26.92 19.73 27.77
N LEU A 6 27.44 19.09 28.83
CA LEU A 6 28.62 18.24 28.76
C LEU A 6 28.42 17.01 27.86
N SER A 7 27.24 16.37 27.94
CA SER A 7 26.89 15.25 27.05
C SER A 7 26.87 15.66 25.58
N ILE A 8 26.32 16.83 25.25
CA ILE A 8 26.28 17.35 23.88
C ILE A 8 27.70 17.68 23.40
N LEU A 9 28.50 18.35 24.22
CA LEU A 9 29.88 18.71 23.87
C LEU A 9 30.77 17.48 23.64
N ILE A 10 30.70 16.46 24.50
CA ILE A 10 31.58 15.28 24.41
C ILE A 10 31.06 14.25 23.40
N LEU A 11 29.75 14.01 23.32
CA LEU A 11 29.21 12.91 22.51
C LEU A 11 28.81 13.32 21.09
N ILE A 12 28.65 14.62 20.83
CA ILE A 12 28.21 15.13 19.52
C ILE A 12 29.26 16.08 18.95
N LEU A 13 29.58 17.16 19.67
CA LEU A 13 30.44 18.22 19.13
C LEU A 13 31.88 17.74 18.90
N LEU A 14 32.48 17.09 19.91
CA LEU A 14 33.85 16.56 19.83
C LEU A 14 34.07 15.55 18.69
N PRO A 15 33.23 14.50 18.51
CA PRO A 15 33.38 13.58 17.38
C PRO A 15 33.15 14.25 16.02
N ILE A 16 32.23 15.22 15.91
CA ILE A 16 32.04 15.99 14.68
C ILE A 16 33.30 16.80 14.34
N THR A 17 33.92 17.46 15.32
CA THR A 17 35.12 18.27 15.07
C THR A 17 36.35 17.42 14.76
N LEU A 18 36.50 16.25 15.39
CA LEU A 18 37.52 15.28 15.02
C LEU A 18 37.28 14.75 13.60
N LEU A 19 36.03 14.43 13.23
CA LEU A 19 35.66 14.00 11.88
C LEU A 19 36.01 15.06 10.82
N ILE A 20 35.70 16.33 11.09
CA ILE A 20 36.07 17.46 10.23
C ILE A 20 37.60 17.49 10.04
N GLY A 21 38.38 17.37 11.11
CA GLY A 21 39.85 17.32 11.02
C GLY A 21 40.41 16.13 10.22
N ILE A 22 39.70 14.99 10.20
CA ILE A 22 40.08 13.79 9.45
C ILE A 22 39.74 13.92 7.96
N ILE A 23 38.57 14.49 7.61
CA ILE A 23 38.11 14.60 6.21
C ILE A 23 38.91 15.64 5.43
N PHE A 24 39.21 16.77 6.07
CA PHE A 24 39.85 17.88 5.39
C PHE A 24 41.37 17.70 5.23
N ARG A 25 42.02 16.85 6.04
CA ARG A 25 43.48 16.67 6.02
C ARG A 25 43.85 15.20 6.15
N TYR A 26 44.49 14.66 5.11
CA TYR A 26 45.12 13.34 5.16
C TYR A 26 46.58 13.47 5.57
N SER A 27 46.84 13.30 6.87
CA SER A 27 48.18 13.31 7.46
C SER A 27 48.31 12.27 8.57
N VAL A 28 49.54 12.02 9.02
CA VAL A 28 49.81 11.15 10.18
C VAL A 28 49.15 11.71 11.45
N ILE A 29 49.08 13.03 11.60
CA ILE A 29 48.40 13.68 12.74
C ILE A 29 46.90 13.39 12.70
N SER A 30 46.28 13.57 11.53
CA SER A 30 44.86 13.28 11.34
C SER A 30 44.55 11.78 11.45
N PHE A 31 45.53 10.88 11.19
CA PHE A 31 45.41 9.45 11.50
C PHE A 31 45.31 9.19 13.01
N ILE A 32 46.08 9.91 13.83
CA ILE A 32 45.98 9.83 15.29
C ILE A 32 44.61 10.36 15.76
N TYR A 33 44.09 11.43 15.14
CA TYR A 33 42.72 11.89 15.42
C TYR A 33 41.66 10.85 15.03
N ALA A 34 41.83 10.13 13.91
CA ALA A 34 40.96 9.03 13.54
C ALA A 34 40.98 7.89 14.57
N PHE A 35 42.16 7.52 15.07
CA PHE A 35 42.29 6.53 16.13
C PHE A 35 41.60 6.97 17.44
N LEU A 36 41.79 8.23 17.83
CA LEU A 36 41.13 8.80 19.02
C LEU A 36 39.61 8.88 18.84
N LEU A 37 39.12 9.22 17.65
CA LEU A 37 37.69 9.21 17.33
C LEU A 37 37.08 7.81 17.51
N LEU A 38 37.78 6.76 17.09
CA LEU A 38 37.32 5.38 17.26
C LEU A 38 37.33 4.94 18.73
N ILE A 39 38.25 5.43 19.57
CA ILE A 39 38.26 5.09 21.01
C ILE A 39 37.06 5.69 21.78
N LEU A 40 36.56 6.85 21.34
CA LEU A 40 35.54 7.63 22.06
C LEU A 40 34.30 6.83 22.53
N PRO A 41 33.64 5.98 21.71
CA PRO A 41 32.45 5.23 22.12
C PRO A 41 32.71 4.16 23.20
N TRP A 42 33.96 3.73 23.37
CA TRP A 42 34.36 2.70 24.33
C TRP A 42 34.60 3.24 25.73
N LEU A 43 34.69 4.57 25.90
CA LEU A 43 35.02 5.19 27.20
C LEU A 43 33.96 4.95 28.28
N GLY A 44 32.71 4.65 27.92
CA GLY A 44 31.63 4.35 28.86
C GLY A 44 30.49 5.37 28.82
N PRO A 45 29.37 5.10 29.53
CA PRO A 45 28.40 6.14 29.83
C PRO A 45 29.03 7.23 30.71
N LEU A 46 28.57 8.47 30.55
CA LEU A 46 28.99 9.64 31.33
C LEU A 46 28.52 9.54 32.80
N THR A 47 29.15 8.65 33.56
CA THR A 47 29.01 8.57 35.03
C THR A 47 30.16 9.31 35.70
N GLU A 48 29.94 9.78 36.94
CA GLU A 48 30.93 10.63 37.64
C GLU A 48 32.31 9.98 37.76
N LYS A 49 32.37 8.67 37.99
CA LYS A 49 33.62 7.90 38.04
C LYS A 49 34.38 7.92 36.70
N HIS A 50 33.68 7.72 35.58
CA HIS A 50 34.31 7.75 34.25
C HIS A 50 34.71 9.16 33.83
N ILE A 51 33.93 10.18 34.21
CA ILE A 51 34.26 11.59 33.98
C ILE A 51 35.53 11.99 34.74
N ARG A 52 35.67 11.55 36.00
CA ARG A 52 36.82 11.85 36.88
C ARG A 52 38.15 11.30 36.33
N THR A 53 38.11 10.15 35.66
CA THR A 53 39.32 9.44 35.21
C THR A 53 39.48 9.42 33.69
N ARG A 54 38.62 8.68 32.97
CA ARG A 54 38.83 8.34 31.55
C ARG A 54 38.61 9.51 30.60
N PHE A 55 37.48 10.22 30.73
CA PHE A 55 37.17 11.35 29.84
C PHE A 55 38.11 12.53 30.07
N ARG A 56 38.50 12.80 31.32
CA ARG A 56 39.49 13.84 31.65
C ARG A 56 40.84 13.58 31.00
N LEU A 57 41.35 12.35 31.09
CA LEU A 57 42.60 11.96 30.45
C LEU A 57 42.51 12.06 28.92
N PHE A 58 41.42 11.57 28.33
CA PHE A 58 41.19 11.60 26.88
C PHE A 58 41.20 13.03 26.31
N ILE A 59 40.53 13.98 26.97
CA ILE A 59 40.49 15.38 26.53
C ILE A 59 41.86 16.06 26.68
N LEU A 60 42.62 15.74 27.74
CA LEU A 60 43.98 16.25 27.92
C LEU A 60 44.91 15.79 26.80
N VAL A 61 44.83 14.52 26.41
CA VAL A 61 45.63 13.96 25.30
C VAL A 61 45.29 14.66 23.98
N ILE A 62 44.01 14.84 23.66
CA ILE A 62 43.57 15.57 22.45
C ILE A 62 44.07 17.01 22.47
N GLY A 63 43.90 17.72 23.60
CA GLY A 63 44.32 19.11 23.74
C GLY A 63 45.84 19.26 23.56
N PHE A 64 46.63 18.42 24.21
CA PHE A 64 48.09 18.41 24.06
C PHE A 64 48.52 18.13 22.62
N LEU A 65 47.90 17.13 21.97
CA LEU A 65 48.21 16.79 20.59
C LEU A 65 47.89 17.95 19.64
N SER A 66 46.72 18.60 19.78
CA SER A 66 46.36 19.78 18.97
C SER A 66 47.26 21.00 19.22
N LEU A 67 47.75 21.18 20.45
CA LEU A 67 48.69 22.26 20.75
C LEU A 67 50.04 22.02 20.04
N LEU A 68 50.54 20.79 20.10
CA LEU A 68 51.80 20.40 19.47
C LEU A 68 51.76 20.61 17.95
N THR A 69 50.63 20.32 17.31
CA THR A 69 50.48 20.42 15.85
C THR A 69 50.40 21.87 15.37
N VAL A 70 49.66 22.72 16.10
CA VAL A 70 49.63 24.17 15.83
C VAL A 70 51.03 24.78 16.00
N LEU A 71 51.75 24.43 17.06
CA LEU A 71 53.13 24.90 17.29
C LEU A 71 54.08 24.42 16.19
N ALA A 72 54.02 23.14 15.81
CA ALA A 72 54.84 22.59 14.73
C ALA A 72 54.61 23.32 13.39
N GLN A 73 53.35 23.67 13.08
CA GLN A 73 53.03 24.44 11.88
C GLN A 73 53.59 25.87 11.95
N ILE A 74 53.46 26.56 13.08
CA ILE A 74 54.01 27.91 13.26
C ILE A 74 55.55 27.88 13.11
N ILE A 75 56.22 26.92 13.75
CA ILE A 75 57.67 26.76 13.67
C ILE A 75 58.10 26.47 12.23
N PHE A 76 57.46 25.53 11.55
CA PHE A 76 57.79 25.17 10.16
C PHE A 76 57.67 26.37 9.22
N GLN A 77 56.64 27.20 9.38
CA GLN A 77 56.45 28.39 8.54
C GLN A 77 57.43 29.51 8.86
N SER A 78 57.82 29.65 10.13
CA SER A 78 58.85 30.61 10.54
C SER A 78 60.22 30.27 9.93
N VAL A 79 60.55 28.97 9.83
CA VAL A 79 61.79 28.48 9.20
C VAL A 79 61.76 28.72 7.68
N LEU A 80 60.63 28.50 7.01
CA LEU A 80 60.49 28.78 5.57
C LEU A 80 60.58 30.27 5.24
N LEU A 81 60.14 31.14 6.16
CA LEU A 81 60.25 32.60 6.03
C LEU A 81 61.69 33.09 6.21
N ALA A 82 62.46 32.45 7.09
CA ALA A 82 63.87 32.77 7.30
C ALA A 82 64.73 32.42 6.06
N ASN A 83 64.36 31.37 5.32
CA ASN A 83 65.02 30.97 4.07
C ASN A 83 64.47 31.75 2.87
N LYS A 84 65.14 32.86 2.49
CA LYS A 84 64.82 33.65 1.28
C LYS A 84 65.51 33.07 0.03
N PRO A 85 64.86 33.05 -1.16
CA PRO A 85 63.43 33.30 -1.39
C PRO A 85 62.59 32.14 -0.83
N TYR A 86 61.46 32.49 -0.21
CA TYR A 86 60.61 31.61 0.60
C TYR A 86 60.52 30.21 0.01
N GLY A 87 61.11 29.21 0.66
CA GLY A 87 60.97 27.78 0.33
C GLY A 87 61.57 27.27 -0.99
N HIS A 88 62.58 27.93 -1.58
CA HIS A 88 63.27 27.44 -2.79
C HIS A 88 63.92 26.05 -2.65
N THR A 89 64.29 25.63 -1.44
CA THR A 89 64.89 24.31 -1.16
C THR A 89 63.92 23.13 -1.26
N LEU A 90 62.61 23.41 -1.37
CA LEU A 90 61.55 22.40 -1.39
C LEU A 90 60.81 22.45 -2.73
N ASN A 91 61.36 21.73 -3.72
CA ASN A 91 60.67 21.46 -4.98
C ASN A 91 59.57 20.42 -4.79
N ASN A 92 58.41 20.64 -5.43
CA ASN A 92 57.14 19.92 -5.20
C ASN A 92 57.17 18.39 -5.32
N CYS A 93 58.24 17.80 -5.87
CA CYS A 93 58.36 16.37 -6.15
C CYS A 93 59.62 15.72 -5.55
N THR A 94 60.26 16.34 -4.55
CA THR A 94 61.40 15.73 -3.84
C THR A 94 60.92 14.81 -2.71
N GLU A 95 61.64 13.74 -2.37
CA GLU A 95 61.25 12.83 -1.29
C GLU A 95 61.06 13.55 0.06
N ILE A 96 61.88 14.57 0.33
CA ILE A 96 61.77 15.41 1.53
C ILE A 96 60.42 16.15 1.56
N THR A 97 60.00 16.75 0.44
CA THR A 97 58.67 17.38 0.36
C THR A 97 57.53 16.39 0.53
N ARG A 98 57.67 15.16 0.02
CA ARG A 98 56.65 14.12 0.13
C ARG A 98 56.49 13.66 1.58
N VAL A 99 57.61 13.44 2.29
CA VAL A 99 57.61 13.10 3.72
C VAL A 99 57.01 14.23 4.57
N LEU A 100 57.40 15.48 4.34
CA LEU A 100 56.84 16.63 5.06
C LEU A 100 55.31 16.77 4.84
N ARG A 101 54.84 16.53 3.61
CA ARG A 101 53.40 16.48 3.30
C ARG A 101 52.67 15.36 4.05
N TYR A 102 53.29 14.19 4.26
CA TYR A 102 52.69 13.10 5.05
C TYR A 102 52.50 13.46 6.53
N PHE A 103 53.41 14.24 7.10
CA PHE A 103 53.24 14.85 8.43
C PHE A 103 52.27 16.04 8.41
N GLY A 104 51.74 16.41 7.24
CA GLY A 104 50.82 17.52 7.06
C GLY A 104 51.47 18.89 7.18
N LEU A 105 52.79 18.99 6.98
CA LEU A 105 53.55 20.24 6.93
C LEU A 105 53.66 20.68 5.47
N GLU A 106 52.68 21.47 5.00
CA GLU A 106 52.69 22.03 3.65
C GLU A 106 53.19 23.48 3.61
N ARG A 107 53.94 23.81 2.55
CA ARG A 107 54.40 25.16 2.22
C ARG A 107 53.23 26.01 1.68
N TYR A 108 53.16 27.28 2.06
CA TYR A 108 52.17 28.23 1.53
C TYR A 108 52.70 28.93 0.28
N VAL A 109 51.92 29.05 -0.79
CA VAL A 109 52.27 30.00 -1.87
C VAL A 109 51.82 31.39 -1.39
N ILE A 110 52.69 32.09 -0.66
CA ILE A 110 52.40 33.42 -0.14
C ILE A 110 52.80 34.45 -1.19
N ASN A 111 51.82 35.05 -1.86
CA ASN A 111 52.03 36.34 -2.52
C ASN A 111 52.17 37.42 -1.43
N GLN A 112 53.14 38.32 -1.61
CA GLN A 112 53.67 39.26 -0.60
C GLN A 112 52.65 40.26 0.01
N TYR A 113 51.37 40.24 -0.42
CA TYR A 113 50.35 41.24 -0.09
C TYR A 113 49.22 40.76 0.87
N ILE A 114 49.38 39.62 1.56
CA ILE A 114 48.28 38.98 2.31
C ILE A 114 48.17 39.41 3.79
N LEU A 115 49.22 39.94 4.40
CA LEU A 115 49.20 40.22 5.85
C LEU A 115 48.12 41.26 6.27
N LEU A 116 47.71 42.14 5.34
CA LEU A 116 46.67 43.14 5.58
C LEU A 116 45.25 42.65 5.25
N ASN A 117 45.12 41.58 4.46
CA ASN A 117 43.83 41.12 3.94
C ASN A 117 43.17 40.02 4.77
N ILE A 118 43.89 39.32 5.66
CA ILE A 118 43.36 38.17 6.43
C ILE A 118 42.08 38.50 7.23
N PHE A 119 41.88 39.76 7.64
CA PHE A 119 40.66 40.19 8.34
C PHE A 119 39.45 40.44 7.42
N PHE A 120 39.68 40.87 6.17
CA PHE A 120 38.63 41.12 5.16
C PHE A 120 38.36 39.91 4.24
N PHE A 121 39.29 38.95 4.20
CA PHE A 121 39.34 37.83 3.25
C PHE A 121 38.46 36.63 3.65
N CYS A 122 37.90 36.60 4.85
CA CYS A 122 36.89 35.60 5.26
C CYS A 122 35.53 35.76 4.55
N LEU A 123 35.31 36.85 3.80
CA LEU A 123 34.06 37.12 3.09
C LEU A 123 34.09 36.85 1.57
N SER A 124 35.26 36.51 0.99
CA SER A 124 35.41 36.28 -0.46
C SER A 124 35.94 34.87 -0.75
N LEU A 125 35.05 33.99 -1.19
CA LEU A 125 35.23 32.52 -1.34
C LEU A 125 35.84 32.06 -2.68
N ASP A 126 36.52 32.93 -3.43
CA ASP A 126 36.95 32.62 -4.81
C ASP A 126 38.48 32.40 -4.99
N ASN A 127 39.26 32.25 -3.92
CA ASN A 127 40.71 32.05 -4.05
C ASN A 127 41.16 30.67 -3.54
N SER A 128 41.69 29.83 -4.44
CA SER A 128 42.14 28.45 -4.14
C SER A 128 43.17 28.38 -3.01
N ASN A 129 43.98 29.43 -2.85
CA ASN A 129 44.98 29.53 -1.78
C ASN A 129 44.37 29.78 -0.38
N ALA A 130 43.22 30.48 -0.31
CA ALA A 130 42.51 30.72 0.95
C ALA A 130 41.98 29.41 1.53
N ILE A 131 41.40 28.58 0.66
CA ILE A 131 40.83 27.28 0.99
C ILE A 131 41.92 26.33 1.52
N ARG A 132 43.16 26.43 1.01
CA ARG A 132 44.31 25.63 1.49
C ARG A 132 44.75 25.99 2.91
N ILE A 133 44.84 27.29 3.22
CA ILE A 133 45.22 27.76 4.56
C ILE A 133 44.14 27.37 5.59
N LEU A 134 42.87 27.57 5.23
CA LEU A 134 41.72 27.24 6.06
C LEU A 134 41.61 25.72 6.28
N ARG A 135 41.90 24.89 5.28
CA ARG A 135 41.91 23.42 5.40
C ARG A 135 43.00 22.89 6.35
N LEU A 136 44.18 23.52 6.39
CA LEU A 136 45.34 22.97 7.11
C LEU A 136 45.41 23.35 8.60
N ILE A 137 45.07 24.60 8.96
CA ILE A 137 45.24 25.12 10.34
C ILE A 137 43.92 25.10 11.13
N PHE A 138 42.80 25.40 10.47
CA PHE A 138 41.51 25.64 11.15
C PHE A 138 41.00 24.44 11.97
N PRO A 139 41.13 23.17 11.51
CA PRO A 139 40.67 22.03 12.31
C PRO A 139 41.41 21.89 13.65
N ASP A 140 42.73 22.14 13.66
CA ASP A 140 43.56 21.98 14.86
C ASP A 140 43.24 23.07 15.92
N ILE A 141 42.98 24.31 15.48
CA ILE A 141 42.53 25.41 16.37
C ILE A 141 41.16 25.09 16.99
N ILE A 142 40.22 24.58 16.20
CA ILE A 142 38.87 24.22 16.67
C ILE A 142 38.94 23.08 17.70
N ILE A 143 39.72 22.03 17.40
CA ILE A 143 39.90 20.89 18.31
C ILE A 143 40.52 21.37 19.64
N LEU A 144 41.53 22.25 19.57
CA LEU A 144 42.15 22.85 20.74
C LEU A 144 41.13 23.65 21.57
N ALA A 145 40.37 24.54 20.93
CA ALA A 145 39.35 25.36 21.61
C ALA A 145 38.27 24.49 22.30
N ILE A 146 37.75 23.47 21.62
CA ILE A 146 36.73 22.57 22.16
C ILE A 146 37.30 21.70 23.29
N SER A 147 38.55 21.25 23.18
CA SER A 147 39.21 20.48 24.24
C SER A 147 39.37 21.31 25.52
N ILE A 148 39.73 22.60 25.40
CA ILE A 148 39.84 23.54 26.52
C ILE A 148 38.47 23.78 27.17
N ILE A 149 37.44 24.05 26.37
CA ILE A 149 36.06 24.24 26.86
C ILE A 149 35.58 22.99 27.61
N CYS A 150 35.76 21.80 27.03
CA CYS A 150 35.43 20.54 27.67
C CYS A 150 36.19 20.35 28.99
N PHE A 151 37.49 20.65 29.02
CA PHE A 151 38.33 20.52 30.20
C PHE A 151 37.87 21.45 31.34
N VAL A 152 37.55 22.71 31.03
CA VAL A 152 37.03 23.69 31.99
C VAL A 152 35.71 23.22 32.59
N ILE A 153 34.78 22.72 31.77
CA ILE A 153 33.48 22.23 32.25
C ILE A 153 33.65 20.98 33.13
N ILE A 154 34.51 20.03 32.75
CA ILE A 154 34.81 18.84 33.56
C ILE A 154 35.44 19.24 34.90
N ARG A 155 36.40 20.17 34.89
CA ARG A 155 37.05 20.67 36.11
C ARG A 155 36.05 21.35 37.04
N ARG A 156 35.16 22.20 36.49
CA ARG A 156 34.11 22.87 37.26
C ARG A 156 33.14 21.87 37.90
N GLN A 157 32.77 20.80 37.20
CA GLN A 157 31.94 19.74 37.76
C GLN A 157 32.63 18.92 38.85
N LEU A 158 33.91 18.59 38.65
CA LEU A 158 34.70 17.86 39.64
C LEU A 158 34.91 18.67 40.93
N LEU A 159 35.09 19.99 40.81
CA LEU A 159 35.14 20.90 41.96
C LEU A 159 33.79 20.98 42.68
N SER A 160 32.69 21.06 41.92
CA SER A 160 31.33 21.09 42.50
C SER A 160 30.96 19.79 43.23
N THR A 161 31.41 18.62 42.79
CA THR A 161 31.16 17.35 43.48
C THR A 161 32.06 17.18 44.70
N ARG A 162 33.34 17.57 44.62
CA ARG A 162 34.25 17.58 45.77
C ARG A 162 33.74 18.47 46.90
N ASN A 163 33.24 19.66 46.59
CA ASN A 163 32.65 20.57 47.59
C ASN A 163 31.36 20.02 48.23
N ARG A 164 30.71 19.04 47.60
CA ARG A 164 29.51 18.38 48.13
C ARG A 164 29.86 17.20 49.03
N GLU A 165 30.94 16.47 48.72
CA GLU A 165 31.49 15.38 49.58
C GLU A 165 32.14 15.93 50.87
N THR A 166 32.67 17.16 50.87
CA THR A 166 33.30 17.76 52.06
C THR A 166 32.32 18.37 53.07
N ASN A 167 31.02 18.50 52.72
CA ASN A 167 30.03 19.21 53.52
C ASN A 167 28.99 18.29 54.20
N GLU A 168 29.18 16.95 54.19
CA GLU A 168 28.38 16.02 55.01
C GLU A 168 29.15 15.62 56.28
N PRO A 169 28.66 15.92 57.51
CA PRO A 169 29.23 15.39 58.73
C PRO A 169 28.74 13.96 59.01
N LEU A 170 29.62 13.12 59.57
CA LEU A 170 29.25 11.81 60.12
C LEU A 170 28.16 11.97 61.18
N THR A 171 27.01 11.31 60.97
CA THR A 171 26.11 10.92 62.07
C THR A 171 25.58 9.52 61.84
N SER A 172 25.50 8.81 62.94
CA SER A 172 25.31 7.37 63.15
C SER A 172 23.99 6.79 62.66
N GLN A 173 24.05 5.49 62.41
CA GLN A 173 22.97 4.53 62.16
C GLN A 173 21.65 4.80 62.92
N THR A 174 20.53 4.77 62.22
CA THR A 174 19.29 4.16 62.72
C THR A 174 18.46 3.61 61.56
N ILE A 175 18.04 2.36 61.69
CA ILE A 175 17.12 1.64 60.79
C ILE A 175 15.69 2.03 61.13
N SER A 176 14.86 2.37 60.12
CA SER A 176 13.41 2.05 59.97
C SER A 176 12.76 2.98 58.89
N PRO A 177 11.56 2.68 58.34
CA PRO A 177 11.42 2.14 56.98
C PRO A 177 10.84 3.14 55.97
N LEU A 178 10.87 2.74 54.70
CA LEU A 178 10.35 3.43 53.51
C LEU A 178 9.04 4.20 53.76
N THR A 179 9.13 5.51 53.80
CA THR A 179 8.02 6.41 53.46
C THR A 179 8.23 6.95 52.06
N ASN A 180 7.24 6.63 51.21
CA ASN A 180 7.06 7.16 49.87
C ASN A 180 7.10 8.69 49.89
N SER A 181 8.23 9.28 49.55
CA SER A 181 8.31 10.69 49.17
C SER A 181 8.51 10.77 47.66
N SER A 182 7.41 11.13 47.02
CA SER A 182 7.28 11.60 45.65
C SER A 182 8.54 12.27 45.12
N ILE A 183 9.15 11.62 44.12
CA ILE A 183 10.13 12.23 43.22
C ILE A 183 9.44 13.42 42.54
N SER A 184 9.77 14.63 43.00
CA SER A 184 9.46 15.86 42.30
C SER A 184 10.13 15.83 40.93
N THR A 185 9.29 15.68 39.92
CA THR A 185 9.68 15.62 38.51
C THR A 185 10.05 17.02 38.03
N THR A 186 11.27 17.47 38.32
CA THR A 186 11.82 18.65 37.66
C THR A 186 11.98 18.35 36.17
N SER A 187 11.35 19.19 35.35
CA SER A 187 11.17 19.15 33.90
C SER A 187 12.48 19.08 33.08
N GLN A 188 13.19 17.95 33.15
CA GLN A 188 14.23 17.64 32.17
C GLN A 188 13.58 17.35 30.82
N THR A 189 14.05 18.06 29.78
CA THR A 189 13.63 17.94 28.38
C THR A 189 13.34 16.49 28.00
N LYS A 190 12.04 16.20 27.85
CA LYS A 190 11.46 14.88 27.64
C LYS A 190 12.00 14.12 26.40
N LEU A 191 12.75 14.76 25.51
CA LEU A 191 13.12 14.20 24.20
C LEU A 191 14.15 13.05 24.28
N TRP A 192 15.24 13.22 25.03
CA TRP A 192 16.34 12.25 25.09
C TRP A 192 15.97 10.90 25.75
N PRO A 193 15.31 10.86 26.93
CA PRO A 193 14.82 9.60 27.50
C PRO A 193 13.70 8.96 26.65
N ARG A 194 12.88 9.75 25.95
CA ARG A 194 11.88 9.24 25.00
C ARG A 194 12.52 8.58 23.78
N LEU A 195 13.52 9.23 23.16
CA LEU A 195 14.30 8.69 22.04
C LEU A 195 14.99 7.37 22.43
N LEU A 196 15.63 7.32 23.61
CA LEU A 196 16.25 6.09 24.13
C LEU A 196 15.23 4.97 24.35
N SER A 197 14.02 5.29 24.83
CA SER A 197 12.97 4.30 25.05
C SER A 197 12.40 3.71 23.75
N ILE A 198 12.41 4.51 22.66
CA ILE A 198 11.99 4.09 21.32
C ILE A 198 13.11 3.27 20.67
N LEU A 199 14.36 3.75 20.73
CA LEU A 199 15.56 3.07 20.21
C LEU A 199 15.76 1.69 20.87
N ARG A 200 15.52 1.56 22.19
CA ARG A 200 15.58 0.26 22.88
C ARG A 200 14.51 -0.71 22.40
N ARG A 201 13.30 -0.23 22.07
CA ARG A 201 12.18 -1.06 21.58
C ARG A 201 12.34 -1.44 20.10
N ALA A 202 12.98 -0.59 19.30
CA ALA A 202 13.25 -0.81 17.87
C ALA A 202 14.65 -1.39 17.57
N ARG A 203 15.40 -1.79 18.60
CA ARG A 203 16.82 -2.18 18.52
C ARG A 203 17.13 -3.23 17.45
N LEU A 204 16.30 -4.28 17.35
CA LEU A 204 16.48 -5.34 16.36
C LEU A 204 16.29 -4.83 14.93
N PHE A 205 15.26 -4.00 14.70
CA PHE A 205 14.99 -3.42 13.38
C PHE A 205 16.12 -2.46 12.97
N LEU A 206 16.53 -1.57 13.88
CA LEU A 206 17.61 -0.62 13.63
C LEU A 206 18.93 -1.34 13.30
N GLN A 207 19.20 -2.47 13.96
CA GLN A 207 20.36 -3.29 13.64
C GLN A 207 20.32 -3.84 12.22
N PHE A 208 19.19 -4.41 11.77
CA PHE A 208 19.07 -4.91 10.39
C PHE A 208 19.31 -3.81 9.36
N VAL A 209 18.76 -2.62 9.60
CA VAL A 209 18.92 -1.47 8.70
C VAL A 209 20.37 -1.00 8.63
N ILE A 210 21.04 -0.80 9.77
CA ILE A 210 22.42 -0.26 9.80
C ILE A 210 23.41 -1.27 9.20
N VAL A 211 23.32 -2.56 9.59
CA VAL A 211 24.21 -3.60 9.04
C VAL A 211 23.95 -3.80 7.55
N GLY A 212 22.68 -3.87 7.14
CA GLY A 212 22.30 -4.02 5.73
C GLY A 212 22.80 -2.84 4.90
N PHE A 213 22.63 -1.60 5.38
CA PHE A 213 23.12 -0.41 4.68
C PHE A 213 24.64 -0.44 4.49
N ALA A 214 25.41 -0.71 5.56
CA ALA A 214 26.86 -0.82 5.46
C ALA A 214 27.31 -1.97 4.52
N ALA A 215 26.56 -3.06 4.47
CA ALA A 215 26.84 -4.19 3.58
C ALA A 215 26.51 -3.88 2.10
N PHE A 216 25.44 -3.15 1.82
CA PHE A 216 24.95 -2.95 0.45
C PHE A 216 25.57 -1.75 -0.27
N VAL A 217 25.98 -0.71 0.46
CA VAL A 217 26.44 0.58 -0.12
C VAL A 217 27.56 0.38 -1.12
N TYR A 218 28.56 -0.44 -0.78
CA TYR A 218 29.66 -0.75 -1.68
C TYR A 218 30.00 -2.24 -1.58
N PRO A 219 29.61 -3.08 -2.56
CA PRO A 219 29.96 -4.49 -2.55
C PRO A 219 31.46 -4.68 -2.86
N SER A 220 32.17 -5.28 -1.91
CA SER A 220 33.59 -5.65 -2.04
C SER A 220 33.91 -6.91 -1.25
N ILE A 221 35.11 -7.47 -1.43
CA ILE A 221 35.58 -8.58 -0.61
C ILE A 221 35.66 -8.17 0.86
N ILE A 222 36.17 -6.99 1.17
CA ILE A 222 36.29 -6.52 2.55
C ILE A 222 34.89 -6.27 3.15
N ASN A 223 33.97 -5.68 2.38
CA ASN A 223 32.60 -5.47 2.85
C ASN A 223 31.76 -6.76 2.92
N SER A 224 32.21 -7.87 2.33
CA SER A 224 31.50 -9.15 2.34
C SER A 224 31.30 -9.70 3.75
N ILE A 225 32.20 -9.37 4.69
CA ILE A 225 32.09 -9.78 6.09
C ILE A 225 30.84 -9.16 6.75
N TYR A 226 30.51 -7.89 6.45
CA TYR A 226 29.28 -7.27 6.93
C TYR A 226 28.04 -7.89 6.29
N PHE A 227 28.12 -8.25 5.01
CA PHE A 227 27.05 -8.90 4.27
C PHE A 227 26.76 -10.33 4.80
N ILE A 228 27.80 -11.12 5.06
CA ILE A 228 27.66 -12.46 5.67
C ILE A 228 27.10 -12.32 7.09
N PHE A 229 27.55 -11.34 7.87
CA PHE A 229 26.98 -11.08 9.19
C PHE A 229 25.49 -10.69 9.12
N PHE A 230 25.10 -9.86 8.15
CA PHE A 230 23.70 -9.51 7.90
C PHE A 230 22.86 -10.76 7.57
N LEU A 231 23.32 -11.58 6.63
CA LEU A 231 22.62 -12.80 6.22
C LEU A 231 22.48 -13.81 7.36
N THR A 232 23.56 -14.05 8.11
CA THR A 232 23.54 -14.97 9.26
C THR A 232 22.64 -14.46 10.36
N LEU A 233 22.63 -13.15 10.65
CA LEU A 233 21.72 -12.53 11.60
C LEU A 233 20.26 -12.70 11.18
N ALA A 234 19.95 -12.43 9.91
CA ALA A 234 18.59 -12.54 9.36
C ALA A 234 18.10 -14.00 9.37
N PHE A 235 18.96 -14.93 8.99
CA PHE A 235 18.66 -16.35 9.03
C PHE A 235 18.46 -16.85 10.46
N ILE A 236 19.35 -16.53 11.39
CA ILE A 236 19.21 -16.86 12.81
C ILE A 236 17.90 -16.31 13.40
N TRP A 237 17.58 -15.06 13.07
CA TRP A 237 16.34 -14.43 13.50
C TRP A 237 15.11 -15.15 12.93
N SER A 238 15.17 -15.58 11.67
CA SER A 238 14.12 -16.39 11.04
C SER A 238 13.96 -17.76 11.71
N LEU A 239 15.02 -18.31 12.30
CA LEU A 239 14.95 -19.56 13.06
C LEU A 239 14.39 -19.40 14.49
N SER A 240 14.08 -18.16 14.94
CA SER A 240 13.63 -17.88 16.31
C SER A 240 14.56 -18.47 17.39
N VAL A 241 15.88 -18.40 17.16
CA VAL A 241 16.93 -18.87 18.10
C VAL A 241 17.57 -17.68 18.83
N ASN A 242 17.73 -17.79 20.15
CA ASN A 242 18.32 -16.74 20.99
C ASN A 242 19.82 -17.00 21.23
N PHE A 243 20.71 -16.26 20.57
CA PHE A 243 22.17 -16.49 20.63
C PHE A 243 22.91 -15.82 21.81
N GLY A 244 22.21 -15.03 22.64
CA GLY A 244 22.71 -14.51 23.91
C GLY A 244 24.16 -13.99 23.87
N ARG A 245 25.09 -14.73 24.51
CA ARG A 245 26.52 -14.37 24.63
C ARG A 245 27.30 -14.42 23.32
N LYS A 246 27.05 -15.42 22.45
CA LYS A 246 27.79 -15.60 21.19
C LYS A 246 27.55 -14.45 20.22
N TYR A 247 26.30 -13.99 20.14
CA TYR A 247 25.95 -12.82 19.33
C TYR A 247 26.61 -11.53 19.85
N ALA A 248 26.67 -11.33 21.17
CA ALA A 248 27.37 -10.17 21.74
C ALA A 248 28.87 -10.17 21.42
N LEU A 249 29.51 -11.34 21.45
CA LEU A 249 30.90 -11.51 21.03
C LEU A 249 31.07 -11.20 19.53
N ALA A 250 30.27 -11.80 18.66
CA ALA A 250 30.34 -11.59 17.21
C ALA A 250 30.17 -10.10 16.83
N ARG A 251 29.21 -9.40 17.44
CA ARG A 251 29.02 -7.95 17.25
C ARG A 251 30.24 -7.14 17.69
N THR A 252 30.85 -7.51 18.81
CA THR A 252 32.05 -6.82 19.33
C THR A 252 33.24 -6.99 18.37
N LEU A 253 33.47 -8.22 17.90
CA LEU A 253 34.50 -8.52 16.90
C LEU A 253 34.26 -7.75 15.59
N LEU A 254 33.01 -7.69 15.13
CA LEU A 254 32.65 -6.95 13.92
C LEU A 254 32.83 -5.44 14.09
N SER A 255 32.61 -4.89 15.29
CA SER A 255 32.91 -3.49 15.58
C SER A 255 34.41 -3.20 15.52
N ILE A 256 35.26 -4.09 16.05
CA ILE A 256 36.72 -3.93 15.96
C ILE A 256 37.16 -4.00 14.50
N TYR A 257 36.62 -4.98 13.75
CA TYR A 257 36.87 -5.12 12.31
C TYR A 257 36.49 -3.85 11.53
N ALA A 258 35.33 -3.24 11.81
CA ALA A 258 34.92 -1.97 11.21
C ALA A 258 35.88 -0.82 11.53
N GLY A 259 36.38 -0.75 12.75
CA GLY A 259 37.39 0.25 13.14
C GLY A 259 38.70 0.06 12.36
N VAL A 260 39.21 -1.17 12.27
CA VAL A 260 40.42 -1.49 11.51
C VAL A 260 40.22 -1.20 10.01
N HIS A 261 39.06 -1.54 9.46
CA HIS A 261 38.74 -1.27 8.06
C HIS A 261 38.74 0.24 7.75
N LEU A 262 38.16 1.08 8.63
CA LEU A 262 38.21 2.54 8.49
C LEU A 262 39.64 3.09 8.54
N LEU A 263 40.49 2.54 9.41
CA LEU A 263 41.91 2.93 9.49
C LEU A 263 42.68 2.54 8.22
N ILE A 264 42.45 1.34 7.68
CA ILE A 264 43.05 0.91 6.41
C ILE A 264 42.57 1.80 5.26
N PHE A 265 41.28 2.13 5.21
CA PHE A 265 40.74 3.02 4.19
C PHE A 265 41.37 4.41 4.24
N TYR A 266 41.60 4.94 5.46
CA TYR A 266 42.30 6.20 5.66
C TYR A 266 43.77 6.11 5.23
N LEU A 267 44.47 5.03 5.58
CA LEU A 267 45.86 4.79 5.15
C LEU A 267 45.98 4.71 3.63
N TYR A 268 45.00 4.12 2.93
CA TYR A 268 45.00 4.05 1.47
C TYR A 268 44.88 5.42 0.77
N GLN A 269 44.44 6.47 1.48
CA GLN A 269 44.40 7.83 0.91
C GLN A 269 45.79 8.49 0.83
N PHE A 270 46.83 7.91 1.45
CA PHE A 270 48.20 8.39 1.27
C PHE A 270 48.77 7.93 -0.08
N GLY A 271 49.46 8.84 -0.78
CA GLY A 271 50.09 8.55 -2.07
C GLY A 271 51.00 7.32 -2.05
N PHE A 272 51.77 7.11 -0.97
CA PHE A 272 52.62 5.92 -0.80
C PHE A 272 51.88 4.59 -0.99
N PHE A 273 50.66 4.44 -0.46
CA PHE A 273 49.88 3.20 -0.61
C PHE A 273 49.20 3.10 -1.98
N GLN A 274 48.90 4.24 -2.62
CA GLN A 274 48.36 4.30 -3.99
C GLN A 274 49.41 3.93 -5.03
N ASP A 275 50.70 4.18 -4.76
CA ASP A 275 51.81 3.75 -5.62
C ASP A 275 52.00 2.23 -5.61
N VAL A 276 51.82 1.58 -4.45
CA VAL A 276 51.89 0.11 -4.31
C VAL A 276 50.66 -0.57 -4.93
N LEU A 277 49.47 -0.02 -4.69
CA LEU A 277 48.22 -0.51 -5.24
C LEU A 277 47.55 0.59 -6.06
N GLN A 278 47.85 0.59 -7.37
CA GLN A 278 47.40 1.62 -8.30
C GLN A 278 45.88 1.84 -8.25
N PRO A 279 45.42 3.10 -8.26
CA PRO A 279 44.00 3.42 -8.31
C PRO A 279 43.41 2.90 -9.63
N LEU A 280 42.20 2.33 -9.58
CA LEU A 280 41.48 1.70 -10.71
C LEU A 280 42.04 0.32 -11.16
N SER A 281 42.99 -0.26 -10.42
CA SER A 281 43.39 -1.66 -10.61
C SER A 281 42.26 -2.62 -10.21
N LEU A 282 42.26 -3.82 -10.81
CA LEU A 282 41.30 -4.89 -10.46
C LEU A 282 41.31 -5.20 -8.95
N TRP A 283 42.49 -5.21 -8.33
CA TRP A 283 42.65 -5.46 -6.90
C TRP A 283 42.13 -4.32 -6.02
N SER A 284 42.33 -3.05 -6.40
CA SER A 284 41.73 -1.90 -5.72
C SER A 284 40.19 -1.96 -5.78
N ASN A 285 39.62 -2.29 -6.94
CA ASN A 285 38.17 -2.40 -7.12
C ASN A 285 37.55 -3.56 -6.32
N ILE A 286 38.18 -4.75 -6.35
CA ILE A 286 37.70 -5.96 -5.67
C ILE A 286 37.78 -5.82 -4.14
N THR A 287 38.88 -5.24 -3.63
CA THR A 287 39.03 -4.97 -2.19
C THR A 287 38.11 -3.84 -1.73
N GLY A 288 37.76 -2.92 -2.63
CA GLY A 288 36.94 -1.76 -2.33
C GLY A 288 37.72 -0.61 -1.68
N LEU A 289 39.04 -0.62 -1.84
CA LEU A 289 39.91 0.48 -1.48
C LEU A 289 39.90 1.49 -2.63
N THR A 290 38.98 2.45 -2.56
CA THR A 290 38.85 3.52 -3.55
C THR A 290 39.68 4.74 -3.15
N ALA A 291 40.45 5.26 -4.10
CA ALA A 291 41.19 6.51 -3.93
C ALA A 291 40.24 7.68 -4.21
N ILE A 292 39.92 8.46 -3.17
CA ILE A 292 39.06 9.64 -3.30
C ILE A 292 39.90 10.85 -3.75
N PHE A 293 41.12 10.93 -3.22
CA PHE A 293 42.10 11.95 -3.55
C PHE A 293 43.28 11.33 -4.29
N ILE A 294 43.65 11.91 -5.44
CA ILE A 294 44.82 11.50 -6.21
C ILE A 294 45.84 12.62 -6.19
N ASN A 295 47.06 12.28 -5.76
CA ASN A 295 48.15 13.22 -5.61
C ASN A 295 49.24 12.93 -6.66
N ASN A 296 48.98 13.29 -7.92
CA ASN A 296 49.97 13.17 -8.98
C ASN A 296 50.96 14.34 -8.97
N CYS A 297 52.24 14.03 -9.16
CA CYS A 297 53.33 15.01 -9.20
C CYS A 297 53.25 15.99 -10.40
N THR A 298 52.48 15.65 -11.44
CA THR A 298 52.28 16.46 -12.65
C THR A 298 51.28 17.60 -12.46
N ASN A 299 50.30 17.44 -11.58
CA ASN A 299 49.31 18.45 -11.27
C ASN A 299 49.69 19.13 -9.95
N GLN A 300 49.72 20.47 -9.92
CA GLN A 300 50.09 21.23 -8.72
C GLN A 300 49.08 21.08 -7.57
N GLU A 301 47.90 20.49 -7.82
CA GLU A 301 46.81 20.36 -6.86
C GLU A 301 46.28 18.92 -6.74
N PRO A 302 45.97 18.46 -5.51
CA PRO A 302 45.23 17.22 -5.31
C PRO A 302 43.79 17.40 -5.81
N TYR A 303 43.41 16.62 -6.83
CA TYR A 303 42.08 16.72 -7.44
C TYR A 303 41.22 15.52 -7.06
N PHE A 304 39.90 15.74 -7.01
CA PHE A 304 38.92 14.68 -6.86
C PHE A 304 38.84 13.86 -8.15
N GLU A 305 38.88 12.54 -8.04
CA GLU A 305 38.75 11.66 -9.21
C GLU A 305 37.33 11.79 -9.81
N LYS A 306 37.25 12.19 -11.08
CA LYS A 306 35.97 12.49 -11.75
C LYS A 306 35.13 11.24 -12.06
N LYS A 307 35.69 10.03 -11.92
CA LYS A 307 35.04 8.74 -12.22
C LYS A 307 34.36 8.05 -11.02
N LEU A 308 34.25 8.73 -9.87
CA LEU A 308 33.64 8.16 -8.65
C LEU A 308 32.10 8.29 -8.64
N ILE A 309 31.42 7.26 -8.14
CA ILE A 309 29.96 7.23 -7.95
C ILE A 309 29.64 7.61 -6.49
N TRP A 310 28.44 8.11 -6.20
CA TRP A 310 28.03 8.50 -4.84
C TRP A 310 28.22 7.39 -3.77
N THR A 311 28.08 6.12 -4.16
CA THR A 311 28.33 4.96 -3.28
C THR A 311 29.74 4.92 -2.72
N ASP A 312 30.72 5.40 -3.49
CA ASP A 312 32.14 5.37 -3.15
C ASP A 312 32.42 6.37 -2.01
N TYR A 313 31.71 7.51 -2.00
CA TYR A 313 31.80 8.53 -0.94
C TYR A 313 31.03 8.15 0.33
N VAL A 314 29.89 7.46 0.20
CA VAL A 314 29.02 7.13 1.34
C VAL A 314 29.52 5.93 2.14
N ASN A 315 30.27 5.01 1.51
CA ASN A 315 30.79 3.80 2.16
C ASN A 315 31.53 4.06 3.50
N PRO A 316 32.55 4.93 3.59
CA PRO A 316 33.22 5.21 4.87
C PRO A 316 32.27 5.81 5.91
N CYS A 317 31.30 6.64 5.51
CA CYS A 317 30.29 7.17 6.42
C CYS A 317 29.37 6.07 6.97
N ALA A 318 28.94 5.12 6.12
CA ALA A 318 28.12 3.98 6.53
C ALA A 318 28.85 3.09 7.54
N LEU A 319 30.13 2.80 7.30
CA LEU A 319 30.98 2.03 8.21
C LEU A 319 31.21 2.74 9.55
N LEU A 320 31.36 4.07 9.54
CA LEU A 320 31.50 4.85 10.76
C LEU A 320 30.20 4.79 11.60
N ILE A 321 29.03 4.94 10.98
CA ILE A 321 27.73 4.82 11.67
C ILE A 321 27.58 3.42 12.27
N LEU A 322 27.92 2.37 11.51
CA LEU A 322 27.92 0.99 11.99
C LEU A 322 28.83 0.80 13.20
N TYR A 323 30.06 1.31 13.12
CA TYR A 323 31.04 1.24 14.20
C TYR A 323 30.51 1.88 15.49
N PHE A 324 30.05 3.13 15.40
CA PHE A 324 29.53 3.87 16.54
C PHE A 324 28.30 3.19 17.14
N TYR A 325 27.39 2.67 16.31
CA TYR A 325 26.21 1.95 16.76
C TYR A 325 26.58 0.69 17.55
N PHE A 326 27.44 -0.17 17.01
CA PHE A 326 27.87 -1.41 17.68
C PHE A 326 28.72 -1.17 18.91
N ALA A 327 29.63 -0.20 18.89
CA ALA A 327 30.42 0.16 20.05
C ALA A 327 29.53 0.65 21.20
N PHE A 328 28.58 1.54 20.89
CA PHE A 328 27.61 2.03 21.88
C PHE A 328 26.72 0.91 22.43
N GLU A 329 26.19 0.06 21.57
CA GLU A 329 25.34 -1.06 21.96
C GLU A 329 26.09 -2.07 22.84
N THR A 330 27.35 -2.35 22.50
CA THR A 330 28.24 -3.22 23.27
C THR A 330 28.52 -2.64 24.64
N ASN A 331 28.87 -1.37 24.71
CA ASN A 331 29.12 -0.65 25.96
C ASN A 331 27.88 -0.66 26.86
N GLN A 332 26.69 -0.41 26.32
CA GLN A 332 25.42 -0.53 27.07
C GLN A 332 25.18 -1.93 27.61
N THR A 333 25.43 -2.98 26.81
CA THR A 333 25.26 -4.36 27.28
C THR A 333 26.26 -4.75 28.36
N LEU A 334 27.50 -4.27 28.27
CA LEU A 334 28.53 -4.49 29.30
C LEU A 334 28.17 -3.76 30.59
N PHE A 335 27.76 -2.48 30.49
CA PHE A 335 27.36 -1.68 31.65
C PHE A 335 26.16 -2.30 32.38
N HIS A 336 25.12 -2.74 31.66
CA HIS A 336 23.98 -3.40 32.27
C HIS A 336 24.37 -4.71 32.97
N ARG A 337 25.29 -5.51 32.40
CA ARG A 337 25.77 -6.74 33.02
C ARG A 337 26.57 -6.49 34.29
N ILE A 338 27.47 -5.52 34.27
CA ILE A 338 28.24 -5.13 35.46
C ILE A 338 27.29 -4.67 36.56
N ARG A 339 26.30 -3.82 36.21
CA ARG A 339 25.29 -3.37 37.16
C ARG A 339 24.46 -4.52 37.72
N SER A 340 24.02 -5.46 36.88
CA SER A 340 23.23 -6.62 37.33
C SER A 340 24.03 -7.57 38.20
N ASN A 341 25.32 -7.77 37.90
CA ASN A 341 26.21 -8.60 38.72
C ASN A 341 26.47 -7.94 40.07
N ILE A 342 26.72 -6.62 40.10
CA ILE A 342 26.89 -5.88 41.37
C ILE A 342 25.62 -5.96 42.21
N THR A 343 24.43 -5.76 41.63
CA THR A 343 23.18 -5.90 42.38
C THR A 343 22.93 -7.32 42.86
N ALA A 344 23.34 -8.33 42.09
CA ALA A 344 23.23 -9.74 42.50
C ALA A 344 24.19 -10.08 43.65
N ILE A 345 25.43 -9.56 43.59
CA ILE A 345 26.44 -9.71 44.65
C ILE A 345 25.95 -8.98 45.92
N GLN A 346 25.46 -7.75 45.79
CA GLN A 346 24.88 -7.02 46.92
C GLN A 346 23.66 -7.74 47.52
N SER A 347 22.78 -8.33 46.71
CA SER A 347 21.67 -9.13 47.24
C SER A 347 22.14 -10.40 47.94
N LEU A 348 23.20 -11.06 47.44
CA LEU A 348 23.78 -12.25 48.08
C LEU A 348 24.46 -11.89 49.41
N GLU A 349 25.18 -10.76 49.46
CA GLU A 349 25.82 -10.23 50.66
C GLU A 349 24.77 -9.84 51.71
N GLN A 350 23.69 -9.19 51.29
CA GLN A 350 22.57 -8.82 52.16
C GLN A 350 21.77 -10.05 52.64
N GLN A 351 21.65 -11.09 51.82
CA GLN A 351 21.03 -12.36 52.20
C GLN A 351 21.93 -13.17 53.15
N SER A 352 23.26 -13.11 53.00
CA SER A 352 24.21 -13.71 53.95
C SER A 352 24.22 -13.01 55.31
N LEU A 353 24.05 -11.68 55.34
CA LEU A 353 23.93 -10.91 56.58
C LEU A 353 22.61 -11.19 57.32
N VAL A 354 21.52 -11.43 56.60
CA VAL A 354 20.23 -11.84 57.19
C VAL A 354 20.29 -13.27 57.72
N ASN A 355 20.90 -14.21 57.00
CA ASN A 355 21.05 -15.59 57.44
C ASN A 355 22.00 -15.75 58.64
N SER A 356 22.93 -14.82 58.86
CA SER A 356 23.81 -14.82 60.03
C SER A 356 23.17 -14.18 61.27
N ALA A 357 22.05 -13.46 61.11
CA ALA A 357 21.33 -12.79 62.20
C ALA A 357 20.16 -13.62 62.75
N ASP A 358 19.67 -14.60 62.01
CA ASP A 358 18.56 -15.47 62.42
C ASP A 358 19.04 -16.92 62.50
N GLY A 359 19.44 -17.35 63.71
CA GLY A 359 19.91 -18.70 63.98
C GLY A 359 18.78 -19.73 63.94
N ARG A 360 18.29 -20.07 62.74
CA ARG A 360 17.40 -21.22 62.51
C ARG A 360 17.78 -22.00 61.26
N GLU A 361 18.31 -23.19 61.48
CA GLU A 361 18.36 -24.24 60.47
C GLU A 361 16.93 -24.63 60.07
N THR A 362 16.58 -24.49 58.80
CA THR A 362 15.52 -25.28 58.18
C THR A 362 16.03 -25.84 56.85
N LEU A 363 16.21 -27.15 56.85
CA LEU A 363 16.26 -28.00 55.67
C LEU A 363 14.90 -27.91 54.96
N GLU A 364 14.82 -27.26 53.80
CA GLU A 364 14.06 -27.81 52.68
C GLU A 364 14.39 -27.11 51.36
N GLN A 365 14.77 -27.95 50.42
CA GLN A 365 15.26 -27.64 49.09
C GLN A 365 14.07 -27.43 48.14
N SER A 366 13.77 -26.17 47.82
CA SER A 366 13.04 -25.85 46.58
C SER A 366 13.75 -24.70 45.87
N SER A 367 14.32 -25.03 44.72
CA SER A 367 14.98 -24.06 43.84
C SER A 367 13.92 -23.15 43.22
N PRO A 368 14.04 -21.81 43.31
CA PRO A 368 13.26 -20.96 42.44
C PRO A 368 13.95 -20.98 41.09
N ILE A 369 13.55 -21.91 40.23
CA ILE A 369 13.71 -21.75 38.78
C ILE A 369 12.85 -20.54 38.42
N LEU A 370 13.44 -19.35 38.59
CA LEU A 370 12.85 -18.09 38.19
C LEU A 370 12.84 -18.09 36.66
N HIS A 371 11.78 -18.64 36.09
CA HIS A 371 11.35 -18.39 34.73
C HIS A 371 11.10 -16.89 34.60
N ARG A 372 12.17 -16.09 34.42
CA ARG A 372 12.09 -14.70 33.99
C ARG A 372 11.75 -14.70 32.51
N ARG A 373 10.53 -15.14 32.20
CA ARG A 373 9.84 -14.77 30.97
C ARG A 373 9.75 -13.24 31.02
N TRP A 374 10.30 -12.57 30.02
CA TRP A 374 10.17 -11.13 29.87
C TRP A 374 8.67 -10.81 29.84
N SER A 375 8.10 -10.38 30.96
CA SER A 375 6.83 -9.67 30.96
C SER A 375 7.10 -8.38 30.20
N VAL A 376 6.67 -8.39 28.94
CA VAL A 376 6.44 -7.13 28.21
C VAL A 376 5.45 -6.38 29.07
N GLU A 377 5.95 -5.34 29.74
CA GLU A 377 5.17 -4.34 30.45
C GLU A 377 4.02 -3.93 29.52
N GLN A 378 2.80 -4.36 29.85
CA GLN A 378 1.62 -3.88 29.13
C GLN A 378 1.52 -2.38 29.41
N PRO A 379 1.32 -1.54 28.39
CA PRO A 379 1.35 -0.11 28.57
C PRO A 379 0.18 0.31 29.46
N GLY A 380 0.49 0.65 30.72
CA GLY A 380 -0.26 1.65 31.45
C GLY A 380 -0.15 2.98 30.71
N ASP A 381 -1.30 3.61 30.53
CA ASP A 381 -1.55 5.03 30.24
C ASP A 381 -1.45 5.59 28.80
N GLN A 382 -2.64 5.73 28.23
CA GLN A 382 -3.23 6.93 27.60
C GLN A 382 -2.32 7.93 26.85
N THR A 383 -1.44 7.48 25.96
CA THR A 383 -0.78 8.38 24.99
C THR A 383 -1.07 7.94 23.55
N TRP A 384 -1.34 8.90 22.64
CA TRP A 384 -1.59 8.63 21.21
C TRP A 384 -0.47 7.79 20.57
N GLN A 385 0.77 7.96 21.05
CA GLN A 385 1.93 7.18 20.63
C GLN A 385 1.84 5.71 21.08
N GLY A 386 1.39 5.43 22.31
CA GLY A 386 1.15 4.07 22.78
C GLY A 386 0.07 3.36 21.96
N ARG A 387 -0.96 4.09 21.51
CA ARG A 387 -1.99 3.58 20.59
C ARG A 387 -1.42 3.29 19.21
N ILE A 388 -0.65 4.20 18.61
CA ILE A 388 0.01 3.96 17.31
C ILE A 388 0.93 2.74 17.39
N ILE A 389 1.74 2.62 18.45
CA ILE A 389 2.65 1.50 18.63
C ILE A 389 1.89 0.18 18.80
N PHE A 390 0.81 0.17 19.60
CA PHE A 390 -0.08 -0.99 19.71
C PHE A 390 -0.71 -1.38 18.38
N VAL A 391 -1.15 -0.40 17.58
CA VAL A 391 -1.68 -0.62 16.23
C VAL A 391 -0.60 -1.19 15.31
N VAL A 392 0.62 -0.63 15.31
CA VAL A 392 1.75 -1.14 14.52
C VAL A 392 2.10 -2.56 14.91
N PHE A 393 2.20 -2.89 16.21
CA PHE A 393 2.45 -4.27 16.66
C PHE A 393 1.29 -5.21 16.33
N SER A 394 0.05 -4.73 16.36
CA SER A 394 -1.12 -5.51 15.95
C SER A 394 -1.08 -5.80 14.45
N ILE A 395 -0.73 -4.81 13.62
CA ILE A 395 -0.53 -4.98 12.18
C ILE A 395 0.64 -5.91 11.90
N LEU A 396 1.78 -5.77 12.57
CA LEU A 396 2.93 -6.66 12.43
C LEU A 396 2.59 -8.11 12.81
N ARG A 397 1.76 -8.33 13.84
CA ARG A 397 1.24 -9.67 14.17
C ARG A 397 0.29 -10.22 13.10
N VAL A 398 -0.51 -9.37 12.48
CA VAL A 398 -1.37 -9.76 11.34
C VAL A 398 -0.52 -10.09 10.12
N LEU A 399 0.51 -9.28 9.81
CA LEU A 399 1.48 -9.53 8.75
C LEU A 399 2.25 -10.84 8.99
N GLU A 400 2.66 -11.12 10.24
CA GLU A 400 3.28 -12.39 10.61
C GLU A 400 2.31 -13.56 10.43
N ARG A 401 1.02 -13.38 10.78
CA ARG A 401 0.00 -14.43 10.60
C ARG A 401 -0.32 -14.72 9.12
N HIS A 402 -0.30 -13.71 8.27
CA HIS A 402 -0.56 -13.82 6.83
C HIS A 402 0.71 -13.79 5.97
N SER A 403 1.88 -14.08 6.56
CA SER A 403 3.17 -13.92 5.89
C SER A 403 3.29 -14.79 4.63
N TYR A 404 2.60 -15.95 4.57
CA TYR A 404 2.63 -16.83 3.40
C TYR A 404 2.10 -16.13 2.12
N LEU A 405 1.06 -15.29 2.22
CA LEU A 405 0.55 -14.54 1.07
C LEU A 405 1.59 -13.52 0.60
N LEU A 406 2.24 -12.82 1.54
CA LEU A 406 3.28 -11.84 1.24
C LEU A 406 4.51 -12.49 0.62
N SER A 407 4.89 -13.69 1.08
CA SER A 407 5.98 -14.47 0.47
C SER A 407 5.64 -14.92 -0.94
N LEU A 408 4.41 -15.38 -1.19
CA LEU A 408 3.98 -15.75 -2.55
C LEU A 408 3.97 -14.55 -3.50
N LEU A 409 3.51 -13.39 -3.04
CA LEU A 409 3.58 -12.14 -3.81
C LEU A 409 5.04 -11.68 -4.02
N ALA A 410 5.90 -11.84 -3.02
CA ALA A 410 7.31 -11.49 -3.11
C ALA A 410 8.08 -12.40 -4.11
N MET A 411 7.80 -13.71 -4.14
CA MET A 411 8.35 -14.63 -5.15
C MET A 411 7.96 -14.19 -6.57
N LEU A 412 6.67 -13.90 -6.76
CA LEU A 412 6.15 -13.39 -8.04
C LEU A 412 6.80 -12.06 -8.42
N ALA A 413 6.82 -11.08 -7.50
CA ALA A 413 7.39 -9.75 -7.75
C ALA A 413 8.91 -9.79 -8.03
N TRP A 414 9.66 -10.65 -7.33
CA TRP A 414 11.08 -10.85 -7.59
C TRP A 414 11.30 -11.35 -9.02
N SER A 415 10.52 -12.34 -9.46
CA SER A 415 10.64 -12.87 -10.83
C SER A 415 10.33 -11.86 -11.92
N ILE A 416 9.37 -10.95 -11.70
CA ILE A 416 9.00 -9.92 -12.67
C ILE A 416 10.01 -8.77 -12.69
N THR A 417 10.48 -8.33 -11.52
CA THR A 417 11.42 -7.19 -11.41
C THR A 417 12.82 -7.52 -11.90
N PHE A 418 13.28 -8.76 -11.68
CA PHE A 418 14.58 -9.24 -12.13
C PHE A 418 14.38 -10.43 -13.06
N HIS A 419 13.99 -10.17 -14.30
CA HIS A 419 13.79 -11.21 -15.30
C HIS A 419 15.10 -11.98 -15.55
N SER A 420 15.10 -13.26 -15.18
CA SER A 420 16.22 -14.17 -15.45
C SER A 420 15.79 -15.64 -15.36
N LEU A 421 16.66 -16.54 -15.83
CA LEU A 421 16.43 -17.97 -15.70
C LEU A 421 16.42 -18.42 -14.22
N LEU A 422 17.28 -17.83 -13.39
CA LEU A 422 17.31 -18.13 -11.96
C LEU A 422 16.02 -17.69 -11.24
N THR A 423 15.42 -16.57 -11.64
CA THR A 423 14.18 -16.10 -11.03
C THR A 423 12.92 -16.77 -11.61
N LEU A 424 13.01 -17.46 -12.75
CA LEU A 424 11.94 -18.34 -13.27
C LEU A 424 11.53 -19.40 -12.25
N VAL A 425 12.49 -19.92 -11.47
CA VAL A 425 12.21 -20.90 -10.40
C VAL A 425 11.24 -20.32 -9.37
N TYR A 426 11.35 -19.03 -9.03
CA TYR A 426 10.40 -18.38 -8.13
C TYR A 426 9.01 -18.20 -8.73
N LEU A 427 8.92 -17.87 -10.02
CA LEU A 427 7.64 -17.79 -10.72
C LEU A 427 6.93 -19.16 -10.69
N LEU A 428 7.67 -20.23 -11.01
CA LEU A 428 7.14 -21.60 -11.00
C LEU A 428 6.75 -22.04 -9.59
N TRP A 429 7.58 -21.79 -8.56
CA TRP A 429 7.21 -22.09 -7.18
C TRP A 429 5.99 -21.32 -6.72
N ALA A 430 5.89 -20.03 -7.02
CA ALA A 430 4.71 -19.24 -6.67
C ALA A 430 3.45 -19.84 -7.33
N CYS A 431 3.47 -20.06 -8.64
CA CYS A 431 2.35 -20.64 -9.38
C CYS A 431 1.95 -22.02 -8.83
N LEU A 432 2.90 -22.93 -8.60
CA LEU A 432 2.62 -24.26 -8.05
C LEU A 432 2.01 -24.19 -6.64
N LEU A 433 2.58 -23.37 -5.75
CA LEU A 433 2.10 -23.22 -4.38
C LEU A 433 0.69 -22.61 -4.29
N TRP A 434 0.33 -21.75 -5.24
CA TRP A 434 -1.01 -21.17 -5.33
C TRP A 434 -2.09 -22.17 -5.77
N VAL A 435 -1.76 -23.19 -6.58
CA VAL A 435 -2.68 -24.23 -7.06
C VAL A 435 -2.88 -25.36 -6.03
N LEU A 436 -1.90 -25.58 -5.16
CA LEU A 436 -2.00 -26.68 -4.19
C LEU A 436 -3.14 -26.42 -3.18
N PRO A 437 -3.97 -27.44 -2.89
CA PRO A 437 -4.95 -27.35 -1.82
C PRO A 437 -4.23 -27.11 -0.48
N ASN A 438 -4.79 -26.26 0.37
CA ASN A 438 -4.13 -25.78 1.61
C ASN A 438 -2.77 -25.09 1.35
N SER A 439 -2.74 -24.17 0.37
CA SER A 439 -1.56 -23.38 -0.02
C SER A 439 -0.76 -22.79 1.15
N ARG A 440 -1.43 -22.35 2.22
CA ARG A 440 -0.79 -21.89 3.47
C ARG A 440 0.16 -22.94 4.05
N GLN A 441 -0.29 -24.18 4.19
CA GLN A 441 0.49 -25.23 4.84
C GLN A 441 1.68 -25.66 3.96
N TRP A 442 1.47 -25.78 2.66
CA TRP A 442 2.54 -26.08 1.71
C TRP A 442 3.59 -24.97 1.62
N CYS A 443 3.16 -23.71 1.58
CA CYS A 443 4.07 -22.56 1.58
C CYS A 443 4.94 -22.53 2.85
N LEU A 444 4.34 -22.78 4.03
CA LEU A 444 5.08 -22.87 5.29
C LEU A 444 6.05 -24.06 5.32
N ARG A 445 5.69 -25.22 4.75
CA ARG A 445 6.62 -26.37 4.66
C ARG A 445 7.78 -26.12 3.68
N MET A 446 7.51 -25.40 2.60
CA MET A 446 8.51 -25.08 1.58
C MET A 446 9.40 -23.88 1.94
N SER A 447 9.08 -23.14 3.01
CA SER A 447 9.81 -21.95 3.43
C SER A 447 11.32 -22.08 3.63
N PRO A 448 11.87 -23.16 4.22
CA PRO A 448 13.33 -23.29 4.32
C PRO A 448 13.99 -23.35 2.94
N PHE A 449 13.40 -24.05 1.96
CA PHE A 449 14.00 -24.23 0.64
C PHE A 449 14.08 -22.92 -0.15
N PHE A 450 12.97 -22.20 -0.26
CA PHE A 450 12.96 -20.94 -1.00
C PHE A 450 13.75 -19.83 -0.29
N THR A 451 13.89 -19.89 1.04
CA THR A 451 14.73 -18.96 1.81
C THR A 451 16.22 -19.24 1.59
N ILE A 452 16.64 -20.51 1.56
CA ILE A 452 18.03 -20.88 1.24
C ILE A 452 18.35 -20.48 -0.20
N TYR A 453 17.47 -20.80 -1.14
CA TYR A 453 17.61 -20.40 -2.55
C TYR A 453 17.70 -18.88 -2.71
N GLY A 454 16.91 -18.12 -1.97
CA GLY A 454 16.97 -16.65 -2.01
C GLY A 454 18.25 -16.10 -1.41
N GLY A 455 18.74 -16.74 -0.34
CA GLY A 455 20.04 -16.44 0.24
C GLY A 455 21.19 -16.66 -0.76
N THR A 456 21.19 -17.78 -1.50
CA THR A 456 22.21 -18.04 -2.52
C THR A 456 22.13 -17.05 -3.69
N LEU A 457 20.92 -16.68 -4.13
CA LEU A 457 20.75 -15.64 -5.15
C LEU A 457 21.19 -14.24 -4.67
N LEU A 458 21.00 -13.92 -3.39
CA LEU A 458 21.49 -12.67 -2.81
C LEU A 458 23.03 -12.65 -2.76
N ILE A 459 23.66 -13.77 -2.39
CA ILE A 459 25.12 -13.92 -2.42
C ILE A 459 25.64 -13.79 -3.84
N LEU A 460 25.01 -14.46 -4.80
CA LEU A 460 25.39 -14.35 -6.21
C LEU A 460 25.28 -12.91 -6.71
N GLN A 461 24.19 -12.21 -6.39
CA GLN A 461 24.04 -10.78 -6.73
C GLN A 461 25.12 -9.91 -6.09
N TYR A 462 25.52 -10.20 -4.85
CA TYR A 462 26.56 -9.46 -4.16
C TYR A 462 27.92 -9.62 -4.83
N LEU A 463 28.27 -10.86 -5.23
CA LEU A 463 29.52 -11.16 -5.95
C LEU A 463 29.55 -10.50 -7.33
N VAL A 464 28.44 -10.52 -8.07
CA VAL A 464 28.30 -9.86 -9.37
C VAL A 464 28.30 -8.33 -9.24
N GLY A 465 27.97 -7.81 -8.06
CA GLY A 465 27.99 -6.39 -7.77
C GLY A 465 29.38 -5.77 -7.63
N PHE A 466 30.46 -6.56 -7.60
CA PHE A 466 31.82 -6.03 -7.56
C PHE A 466 32.08 -5.13 -8.78
N LYS A 467 32.79 -4.02 -8.58
CA LYS A 467 33.11 -3.01 -9.60
C LYS A 467 34.18 -3.52 -10.59
N ILE A 468 33.89 -4.62 -11.28
CA ILE A 468 34.77 -5.26 -12.26
C ILE A 468 34.24 -4.92 -13.66
N SER A 469 35.10 -4.37 -14.53
CA SER A 469 34.70 -4.12 -15.92
C SER A 469 34.67 -5.43 -16.70
N PHE A 470 33.65 -5.63 -17.54
CA PHE A 470 33.52 -6.83 -18.36
C PHE A 470 34.76 -7.12 -19.21
N ASN A 471 35.42 -6.06 -19.72
CA ASN A 471 36.64 -6.16 -20.52
C ASN A 471 37.84 -6.76 -19.76
N GLN A 472 37.82 -6.75 -18.42
CA GLN A 472 38.90 -7.30 -17.59
C GLN A 472 38.75 -8.80 -17.33
N LEU A 473 37.57 -9.38 -17.56
CA LEU A 473 37.23 -10.75 -17.16
C LEU A 473 37.44 -11.81 -18.25
N ASN A 474 37.83 -11.45 -19.48
CA ASN A 474 38.11 -12.36 -20.61
C ASN A 474 37.14 -13.57 -20.71
N PHE A 475 35.84 -13.34 -20.49
CA PHE A 475 34.86 -14.43 -20.61
C PHE A 475 34.67 -14.81 -22.08
N ALA A 476 34.68 -16.11 -22.37
CA ALA A 476 34.40 -16.67 -23.70
C ALA A 476 32.92 -16.54 -24.14
N TYR A 477 32.07 -15.90 -23.34
CA TYR A 477 30.62 -15.84 -23.51
C TYR A 477 30.12 -14.39 -23.61
N ASP A 478 29.14 -14.15 -24.48
CA ASP A 478 28.60 -12.80 -24.77
C ASP A 478 27.81 -12.21 -23.59
N ARG A 479 27.90 -10.89 -23.38
CA ARG A 479 27.32 -10.14 -22.25
C ARG A 479 25.82 -10.39 -22.09
N ARG A 480 25.08 -10.43 -23.21
CA ARG A 480 23.62 -10.64 -23.23
C ARG A 480 23.19 -11.99 -22.66
N THR A 481 23.98 -13.03 -22.89
CA THR A 481 23.66 -14.38 -22.41
C THR A 481 23.84 -14.51 -20.90
N MET A 482 24.84 -13.83 -20.33
CA MET A 482 25.07 -13.78 -18.87
C MET A 482 23.95 -12.99 -18.19
N GLU A 483 23.51 -11.89 -18.79
CA GLU A 483 22.37 -11.10 -18.31
C GLU A 483 21.09 -11.94 -18.25
N GLN A 484 20.81 -12.77 -19.27
CA GLN A 484 19.65 -13.66 -19.31
C GLN A 484 19.69 -14.78 -18.26
N ILE A 485 20.88 -15.32 -17.96
CA ILE A 485 21.05 -16.30 -16.86
C ILE A 485 20.74 -15.63 -15.51
N GLY A 486 20.92 -14.31 -15.39
CA GLY A 486 20.66 -13.53 -14.19
C GLY A 486 21.91 -12.88 -13.60
N ILE A 487 23.02 -12.88 -14.34
CA ILE A 487 24.28 -12.24 -14.01
C ILE A 487 24.35 -10.94 -14.81
N ARG A 488 23.82 -9.86 -14.22
CA ARG A 488 23.86 -8.53 -14.83
C ARG A 488 25.04 -7.74 -14.30
N ILE A 489 26.04 -7.54 -15.15
CA ILE A 489 27.23 -6.72 -14.87
C ILE A 489 26.99 -5.36 -15.52
N ASP A 490 26.55 -4.37 -14.74
CA ASP A 490 26.37 -3.00 -15.22
C ASP A 490 27.64 -2.19 -14.88
N ASP A 491 28.26 -1.56 -15.88
CA ASP A 491 29.51 -0.81 -15.68
C ASP A 491 29.30 0.51 -14.90
N PHE A 492 28.05 0.99 -14.79
CA PHE A 492 27.72 2.32 -14.24
C PHE A 492 26.54 2.37 -13.25
N GLN A 493 25.79 1.28 -13.06
CA GLN A 493 24.68 1.26 -12.08
C GLN A 493 25.17 0.76 -10.72
N PRO A 494 24.83 1.45 -9.60
CA PRO A 494 25.20 0.98 -8.28
C PRO A 494 24.44 -0.31 -7.94
N ALA A 495 25.17 -1.40 -7.66
CA ALA A 495 24.62 -2.68 -7.21
C ALA A 495 23.78 -2.59 -5.91
N PHE A 496 23.82 -1.44 -5.24
CA PHE A 496 23.01 -1.11 -4.06
C PHE A 496 21.50 -1.30 -4.28
N ILE A 497 20.95 -0.77 -5.38
CA ILE A 497 19.49 -0.80 -5.64
C ILE A 497 18.98 -2.24 -5.78
N PRO A 498 19.56 -3.10 -6.65
CA PRO A 498 19.10 -4.48 -6.77
C PRO A 498 19.30 -5.30 -5.48
N LEU A 499 20.39 -5.08 -4.74
CA LEU A 499 20.62 -5.74 -3.44
C LEU A 499 19.57 -5.34 -2.40
N LEU A 500 19.25 -4.05 -2.30
CA LEU A 500 18.24 -3.54 -1.37
C LEU A 500 16.86 -4.11 -1.69
N LEU A 501 16.47 -4.09 -2.96
CA LEU A 501 15.16 -4.59 -3.37
C LEU A 501 15.04 -6.12 -3.18
N LYS A 502 16.08 -6.90 -3.54
CA LYS A 502 16.11 -8.35 -3.29
C LYS A 502 16.11 -8.67 -1.80
N SER A 503 16.84 -7.90 -0.98
CA SER A 503 16.80 -8.06 0.48
C SER A 503 15.42 -7.73 1.07
N PHE A 504 14.68 -6.79 0.48
CA PHE A 504 13.31 -6.49 0.88
C PHE A 504 12.37 -7.68 0.60
N TYR A 505 12.49 -8.33 -0.56
CA TYR A 505 11.74 -9.56 -0.83
C TYR A 505 12.12 -10.71 0.12
N MET A 506 13.42 -10.87 0.41
CA MET A 506 13.93 -11.85 1.38
C MET A 506 13.33 -11.67 2.79
N MET A 507 12.98 -10.45 3.18
CA MET A 507 12.35 -10.19 4.47
C MET A 507 11.06 -11.00 4.66
N PHE A 508 10.24 -11.12 3.62
CA PHE A 508 9.02 -11.92 3.68
C PHE A 508 9.32 -13.41 3.81
N PHE A 509 10.36 -13.90 3.13
CA PHE A 509 10.77 -15.30 3.24
C PHE A 509 11.25 -15.63 4.66
N TRP A 510 12.06 -14.76 5.26
CA TRP A 510 12.48 -14.89 6.67
C TRP A 510 11.29 -14.83 7.62
N LEU A 511 10.32 -13.95 7.39
CA LEU A 511 9.08 -13.89 8.18
C LEU A 511 8.26 -15.18 8.08
N THR A 512 8.12 -15.76 6.90
CA THR A 512 7.38 -17.02 6.69
C THR A 512 8.10 -18.22 7.29
N LEU A 513 9.43 -18.29 7.18
CA LEU A 513 10.22 -19.32 7.85
C LEU A 513 10.08 -19.20 9.37
N ARG A 514 10.09 -17.97 9.90
CA ARG A 514 9.85 -17.71 11.31
C ARG A 514 8.47 -18.12 11.76
N GLN A 515 7.44 -17.81 10.96
CA GLN A 515 6.07 -18.24 11.21
C GLN A 515 6.00 -19.77 11.28
N TYR A 516 6.60 -20.48 10.32
CA TYR A 516 6.62 -21.95 10.30
C TYR A 516 7.26 -22.54 11.57
N ILE A 517 8.41 -22.02 11.97
CA ILE A 517 9.13 -22.52 13.16
C ILE A 517 8.38 -22.18 14.44
N ASN A 518 7.83 -20.97 14.54
CA ASN A 518 7.00 -20.58 15.68
C ASN A 518 5.73 -21.44 15.77
N GLU A 519 5.06 -21.73 14.66
CA GLU A 519 3.87 -22.58 14.63
C GLU A 519 4.22 -24.03 14.99
N LYS A 520 5.32 -24.58 14.47
CA LYS A 520 5.79 -25.93 14.84
C LYS A 520 6.17 -26.02 16.32
N ARG A 521 6.85 -25.01 16.87
CA ARG A 521 7.20 -24.93 18.30
C ARG A 521 5.95 -24.75 19.17
N ASN A 522 5.00 -23.94 18.73
CA ASN A 522 3.75 -23.66 19.43
C ASN A 522 2.77 -24.85 19.38
N THR A 523 2.77 -25.67 18.32
CA THR A 523 1.96 -26.90 18.29
C THR A 523 2.44 -27.88 19.35
N ASN A 524 3.76 -28.05 19.53
CA ASN A 524 4.32 -28.92 20.58
C ASN A 524 4.00 -28.39 21.99
N THR A 525 3.95 -27.07 22.19
CA THR A 525 3.58 -26.47 23.48
C THR A 525 2.07 -26.45 23.70
N ARG A 526 1.26 -26.20 22.67
CA ARG A 526 -0.21 -26.28 22.71
C ARG A 526 -0.73 -27.70 22.91
N LEU A 527 -0.02 -28.73 22.46
CA LEU A 527 -0.38 -30.11 22.81
C LEU A 527 -0.29 -30.32 24.33
N ASN A 528 0.74 -29.75 24.96
CA ASN A 528 0.93 -29.78 26.42
C ASN A 528 -0.05 -28.84 27.15
N GLU A 529 -0.34 -27.68 26.56
CA GLU A 529 -1.27 -26.69 27.12
C GLU A 529 -2.74 -27.10 26.95
N VAL A 530 -3.13 -27.81 25.89
CA VAL A 530 -4.52 -28.29 25.66
C VAL A 530 -4.86 -29.45 26.60
N ILE A 531 -3.89 -30.30 26.97
CA ILE A 531 -4.04 -31.27 28.07
C ILE A 531 -4.34 -30.54 29.40
N GLU A 532 -3.84 -29.32 29.57
CA GLU A 532 -4.02 -28.50 30.78
C GLU A 532 -5.23 -27.53 30.70
N LEU A 533 -5.60 -27.09 29.50
CA LEU A 533 -6.68 -26.12 29.19
C LEU A 533 -8.02 -26.79 28.87
N THR A 534 -8.07 -28.11 28.64
CA THR A 534 -9.35 -28.86 28.72
C THR A 534 -9.96 -28.77 30.13
N ARG A 535 -9.16 -28.40 31.14
CA ARG A 535 -9.63 -28.11 32.51
C ARG A 535 -10.09 -26.66 32.73
N ARG A 536 -9.77 -25.69 31.85
CA ARG A 536 -10.06 -24.27 32.11
C ARG A 536 -10.43 -23.48 30.85
N SER A 537 -11.66 -22.97 30.88
CA SER A 537 -12.15 -21.76 30.19
C SER A 537 -12.57 -21.87 28.72
N SER A 538 -13.83 -22.26 28.56
CA SER A 538 -14.81 -21.55 27.73
C SER A 538 -14.89 -20.05 28.11
N ALA A 539 -15.23 -19.23 27.12
CA ALA A 539 -15.53 -17.79 27.16
C ALA A 539 -14.32 -16.83 27.02
N SER A 540 -14.14 -16.30 25.80
CA SER A 540 -13.48 -15.01 25.59
C SER A 540 -14.30 -14.14 24.65
N ASN A 541 -14.53 -12.90 25.06
CA ASN A 541 -15.39 -11.91 24.44
C ASN A 541 -14.90 -11.42 23.07
N ASP A 542 -15.85 -11.19 22.17
CA ASP A 542 -15.64 -10.75 20.79
C ASP A 542 -15.23 -9.27 20.72
N SER A 543 -14.00 -9.00 20.28
CA SER A 543 -13.45 -7.65 20.08
C SER A 543 -13.90 -7.02 18.76
N TYR A 544 -14.00 -5.68 18.72
CA TYR A 544 -14.31 -4.86 17.53
C TYR A 544 -13.61 -5.29 16.21
N PRO A 545 -12.30 -5.62 16.17
CA PRO A 545 -11.65 -6.08 14.93
C PRO A 545 -12.22 -7.40 14.38
N ARG A 546 -12.81 -8.27 15.22
CA ARG A 546 -13.48 -9.50 14.77
C ARG A 546 -14.84 -9.22 14.12
N ARG A 547 -15.55 -8.17 14.54
CA ARG A 547 -16.79 -7.73 13.89
C ARG A 547 -16.51 -7.15 12.52
N LEU A 548 -15.50 -6.27 12.42
CA LEU A 548 -15.07 -5.70 11.14
C LEU A 548 -14.56 -6.77 10.18
N GLY A 549 -13.80 -7.76 10.66
CA GLY A 549 -13.37 -8.90 9.87
C GLY A 549 -14.52 -9.74 9.31
N ARG A 550 -15.54 -10.06 10.14
CA ARG A 550 -16.74 -10.77 9.67
C ARG A 550 -17.54 -9.97 8.65
N TRP A 551 -17.73 -8.69 8.88
CA TRP A 551 -18.42 -7.81 7.94
C TRP A 551 -17.70 -7.75 6.58
N LEU A 552 -16.37 -7.59 6.59
CA LEU A 552 -15.55 -7.52 5.39
C LEU A 552 -15.58 -8.85 4.61
N ILE A 553 -15.48 -9.99 5.31
CA ILE A 553 -15.58 -11.31 4.67
C ILE A 553 -16.96 -11.50 4.03
N ASN A 554 -18.05 -11.08 4.69
CA ASN A 554 -19.39 -11.19 4.13
C ASN A 554 -19.57 -10.29 2.88
N LEU A 555 -19.04 -9.07 2.92
CA LEU A 555 -19.08 -8.15 1.79
C LEU A 555 -18.28 -8.70 0.60
N LEU A 556 -17.05 -9.14 0.84
CA LEU A 556 -16.20 -9.72 -0.20
C LEU A 556 -16.84 -10.99 -0.77
N THR A 557 -17.35 -11.88 0.08
CA THR A 557 -18.03 -13.11 -0.37
C THR A 557 -19.20 -12.79 -1.29
N LYS A 558 -19.97 -11.72 -1.05
CA LYS A 558 -21.13 -11.35 -1.87
C LYS A 558 -20.74 -10.76 -3.24
N TYR A 559 -19.70 -9.91 -3.30
CA TYR A 559 -19.40 -9.10 -4.49
C TYR A 559 -18.14 -9.52 -5.27
N TRP A 560 -17.29 -10.41 -4.73
CA TRP A 560 -16.00 -10.76 -5.37
C TRP A 560 -16.16 -11.44 -6.73
N ILE A 561 -17.26 -12.14 -6.98
CA ILE A 561 -17.51 -12.73 -8.30
C ILE A 561 -17.59 -11.67 -9.41
N PHE A 562 -18.12 -10.48 -9.10
CA PHE A 562 -18.18 -9.37 -10.05
C PHE A 562 -16.79 -8.80 -10.31
N VAL A 563 -15.93 -8.72 -9.29
CA VAL A 563 -14.52 -8.34 -9.44
C VAL A 563 -13.79 -9.35 -10.32
N SER A 564 -13.99 -10.65 -10.11
CA SER A 564 -13.39 -11.71 -10.92
C SER A 564 -13.84 -11.64 -12.39
N CYS A 565 -15.13 -11.43 -12.61
CA CYS A 565 -15.72 -11.30 -13.95
C CYS A 565 -15.26 -10.00 -14.66
N GLY A 566 -15.22 -8.88 -13.94
CA GLY A 566 -14.72 -7.61 -14.45
C GLY A 566 -13.23 -7.66 -14.80
N MET A 567 -12.41 -8.33 -13.99
CA MET A 567 -11.00 -8.55 -14.29
C MET A 567 -10.80 -9.45 -15.52
N LEU A 568 -11.64 -10.48 -15.69
CA LEU A 568 -11.63 -11.32 -16.90
C LEU A 568 -11.95 -10.51 -18.17
N LEU A 569 -12.91 -9.60 -18.08
CA LEU A 569 -13.24 -8.68 -19.17
C LEU A 569 -12.09 -7.70 -19.45
N LEU A 570 -11.50 -7.12 -18.40
CA LEU A 570 -10.39 -6.16 -18.52
C LEU A 570 -9.18 -6.77 -19.22
N VAL A 571 -8.78 -8.00 -18.85
CA VAL A 571 -7.67 -8.72 -19.52
C VAL A 571 -7.99 -9.01 -20.99
N SER A 572 -9.27 -9.21 -21.32
CA SER A 572 -9.72 -9.53 -22.68
C SER A 572 -9.76 -8.31 -23.62
N ILE A 573 -10.02 -7.11 -23.09
CA ILE A 573 -10.26 -5.87 -23.90
C ILE A 573 -9.00 -5.04 -24.16
N GLN A 574 -7.86 -5.36 -23.53
CA GLN A 574 -6.62 -4.58 -23.71
C GLN A 574 -6.22 -4.40 -25.19
N ASN A 575 -5.65 -3.22 -25.51
CA ASN A 575 -5.48 -2.67 -26.87
C ASN A 575 -4.91 -3.61 -27.95
N THR A 576 -4.08 -4.60 -27.61
CA THR A 576 -3.53 -5.54 -28.60
C THR A 576 -4.34 -6.83 -28.66
N VAL A 577 -4.92 -7.16 -29.82
CA VAL A 577 -5.65 -8.42 -29.99
C VAL A 577 -4.65 -9.55 -30.22
N VAL A 578 -4.60 -10.50 -29.30
CA VAL A 578 -3.70 -11.66 -29.32
C VAL A 578 -4.50 -12.92 -28.98
N ILE A 579 -4.05 -14.09 -29.46
CA ILE A 579 -4.82 -15.35 -29.36
C ILE A 579 -5.20 -15.68 -27.91
N TYR A 580 -4.28 -15.48 -26.94
CA TYR A 580 -4.64 -15.78 -25.56
C TYR A 580 -5.74 -14.86 -25.00
N ARG A 581 -5.84 -13.60 -25.47
CA ARG A 581 -6.95 -12.70 -25.11
C ARG A 581 -8.26 -13.09 -25.76
N ILE A 582 -8.21 -13.61 -26.99
CA ILE A 582 -9.40 -14.18 -27.65
C ILE A 582 -9.93 -15.37 -26.83
N ILE A 583 -9.05 -16.23 -26.32
CA ILE A 583 -9.43 -17.34 -25.45
C ILE A 583 -10.01 -16.83 -24.12
N TYR A 584 -9.45 -15.77 -23.52
CA TYR A 584 -10.06 -15.14 -22.34
C TYR A 584 -11.46 -14.56 -22.62
N MET A 585 -11.66 -13.94 -23.78
CA MET A 585 -12.97 -13.47 -24.22
C MET A 585 -13.95 -14.63 -24.40
N ALA A 586 -13.50 -15.74 -24.98
CA ALA A 586 -14.32 -16.95 -25.11
C ALA A 586 -14.72 -17.52 -23.74
N PHE A 587 -13.81 -17.53 -22.76
CA PHE A 587 -14.15 -17.90 -21.38
C PHE A 587 -15.15 -16.95 -20.73
N TYR A 588 -15.00 -15.63 -20.94
CA TYR A 588 -15.95 -14.63 -20.45
C TYR A 588 -17.35 -14.86 -21.02
N LEU A 589 -17.46 -15.01 -22.34
CA LEU A 589 -18.72 -15.27 -23.02
C LEU A 589 -19.33 -16.61 -22.59
N PHE A 590 -18.53 -17.68 -22.50
CA PHE A 590 -18.99 -18.97 -21.97
C PHE A 590 -19.57 -18.83 -20.56
N PHE A 591 -18.92 -18.05 -19.70
CA PHE A 591 -19.37 -17.84 -18.32
C PHE A 591 -20.72 -17.12 -18.26
N ILE A 592 -20.89 -16.03 -19.01
CA ILE A 592 -22.12 -15.24 -19.04
C ILE A 592 -23.26 -15.99 -19.75
N LEU A 593 -22.98 -16.64 -20.88
CA LEU A 593 -23.97 -17.43 -21.61
C LEU A 593 -24.42 -18.64 -20.80
N SER A 594 -23.50 -19.34 -20.13
CA SER A 594 -23.84 -20.45 -19.23
C SER A 594 -24.79 -19.98 -18.10
N PHE A 595 -24.56 -18.78 -17.56
CA PHE A 595 -25.43 -18.16 -16.56
C PHE A 595 -26.85 -17.87 -17.12
N GLN A 596 -26.95 -17.28 -18.31
CA GLN A 596 -28.23 -16.96 -18.97
C GLN A 596 -29.00 -18.22 -19.42
N ILE A 597 -28.30 -19.23 -19.94
CA ILE A 597 -28.89 -20.46 -20.48
C ILE A 597 -29.47 -21.33 -19.36
N SER A 598 -28.74 -21.50 -18.27
CA SER A 598 -29.15 -22.34 -17.15
C SER A 598 -28.35 -22.03 -15.89
N PHE A 599 -28.97 -21.30 -14.96
CA PHE A 599 -28.39 -21.02 -13.65
C PHE A 599 -27.94 -22.28 -12.90
N ARG A 600 -28.66 -23.41 -13.06
CA ARG A 600 -28.29 -24.69 -12.44
C ARG A 600 -27.00 -25.26 -13.01
N PHE A 601 -26.83 -25.21 -14.32
CA PHE A 601 -25.64 -25.71 -15.00
C PHE A 601 -24.43 -24.86 -14.62
N TRP A 602 -24.58 -23.54 -14.71
CA TRP A 602 -23.56 -22.57 -14.32
C TRP A 602 -23.09 -22.77 -12.87
N ARG A 603 -24.01 -22.99 -11.93
CA ARG A 603 -23.67 -23.26 -10.52
C ARG A 603 -22.81 -24.51 -10.35
N ARG A 604 -23.12 -25.60 -11.08
CA ARG A 604 -22.36 -26.86 -11.01
C ARG A 604 -20.97 -26.74 -11.64
N THR A 605 -20.83 -25.94 -12.69
CA THR A 605 -19.58 -25.83 -13.47
C THR A 605 -18.69 -24.66 -13.04
N ALA A 606 -19.20 -23.70 -12.26
CA ALA A 606 -18.47 -22.49 -11.88
C ALA A 606 -17.15 -22.76 -11.12
N ALA A 607 -17.09 -23.78 -10.24
CA ALA A 607 -15.85 -24.14 -9.55
C ALA A 607 -14.78 -24.62 -10.55
N THR A 608 -15.18 -25.54 -11.42
CA THR A 608 -14.34 -26.11 -12.48
C THR A 608 -13.89 -25.03 -13.45
N PHE A 609 -14.77 -24.10 -13.81
CA PHE A 609 -14.47 -22.97 -14.68
C PHE A 609 -13.35 -22.09 -14.12
N HIS A 610 -13.44 -21.68 -12.85
CA HIS A 610 -12.39 -20.86 -12.22
C HIS A 610 -11.06 -21.64 -12.13
N LEU A 611 -11.09 -22.94 -11.86
CA LEU A 611 -9.89 -23.77 -11.87
C LEU A 611 -9.22 -23.81 -13.26
N ILE A 612 -10.01 -24.01 -14.32
CA ILE A 612 -9.53 -24.01 -15.71
C ILE A 612 -8.89 -22.66 -16.06
N ILE A 613 -9.53 -21.54 -15.70
CA ILE A 613 -8.98 -20.20 -15.93
C ILE A 613 -7.66 -20.00 -15.20
N VAL A 614 -7.55 -20.47 -13.95
CA VAL A 614 -6.31 -20.36 -13.17
C VAL A 614 -5.19 -21.13 -13.86
N ILE A 615 -5.42 -22.38 -14.27
CA ILE A 615 -4.44 -23.20 -14.98
C ILE A 615 -4.02 -22.55 -16.31
N TYR A 616 -5.01 -22.12 -17.10
CA TYR A 616 -4.77 -21.45 -18.37
C TYR A 616 -3.93 -20.18 -18.19
N SER A 617 -4.24 -19.38 -17.19
CA SER A 617 -3.51 -18.13 -16.91
C SER A 617 -2.09 -18.36 -16.43
N MET A 618 -1.82 -19.47 -15.74
CA MET A 618 -0.45 -19.87 -15.40
C MET A 618 0.34 -20.23 -16.65
N LEU A 619 -0.25 -20.98 -17.59
CA LEU A 619 0.41 -21.33 -18.85
C LEU A 619 0.72 -20.09 -19.69
N VAL A 620 -0.23 -19.15 -19.79
CA VAL A 620 -0.01 -17.86 -20.48
C VAL A 620 1.11 -17.07 -19.83
N LEU A 621 1.10 -16.93 -18.50
CA LEU A 621 2.14 -16.20 -17.76
C LEU A 621 3.53 -16.82 -17.96
N ILE A 622 3.64 -18.15 -17.86
CA ILE A 622 4.89 -18.89 -18.07
C ILE A 622 5.34 -18.76 -19.53
N GLY A 623 4.43 -18.85 -20.49
CA GLY A 623 4.72 -18.71 -21.92
C GLY A 623 5.28 -17.33 -22.27
N ILE A 624 4.64 -16.25 -21.80
CA ILE A 624 5.12 -14.87 -22.00
C ILE A 624 6.49 -14.67 -21.37
N TYR A 625 6.71 -15.23 -20.18
CA TYR A 625 7.99 -15.12 -19.47
C TYR A 625 9.12 -15.85 -20.20
N ILE A 626 8.90 -17.13 -20.58
CA ILE A 626 9.93 -17.96 -21.22
C ILE A 626 10.32 -17.43 -22.61
N TYR A 627 9.38 -16.83 -23.34
CA TYR A 627 9.64 -16.28 -24.68
C TYR A 627 10.62 -15.10 -24.68
N GLN A 628 10.82 -14.41 -23.54
CA GLN A 628 11.79 -13.31 -23.45
C GLN A 628 13.25 -13.78 -23.54
N PHE A 629 13.53 -15.08 -23.36
CA PHE A 629 14.88 -15.61 -23.52
C PHE A 629 15.25 -15.75 -25.00
N GLU A 630 16.42 -15.22 -25.39
CA GLU A 630 16.85 -15.17 -26.79
C GLU A 630 16.99 -16.56 -27.41
N LYS A 631 17.58 -17.53 -26.70
CA LYS A 631 17.68 -18.92 -27.18
C LYS A 631 16.31 -19.53 -27.47
N VAL A 632 15.31 -19.21 -26.66
CA VAL A 632 13.94 -19.71 -26.85
C VAL A 632 13.23 -18.99 -27.99
N ASN A 633 13.42 -17.68 -28.10
CA ASN A 633 12.91 -16.90 -29.22
C ASN A 633 13.48 -17.41 -30.55
N VAL A 634 14.80 -17.59 -30.66
CA VAL A 634 15.47 -18.12 -31.85
C VAL A 634 14.91 -19.50 -32.19
N PHE A 635 14.90 -20.42 -31.22
CA PHE A 635 14.37 -21.77 -31.40
C PHE A 635 12.92 -21.83 -31.89
N LEU A 636 12.05 -20.96 -31.37
CA LEU A 636 10.65 -20.89 -31.82
C LEU A 636 10.52 -20.19 -33.16
N SER A 637 11.31 -19.15 -33.42
CA SER A 637 11.30 -18.39 -34.68
C SER A 637 11.85 -19.17 -35.87
N GLU A 638 12.68 -20.19 -35.63
CA GLU A 638 13.15 -21.14 -36.65
C GLU A 638 12.07 -22.16 -37.03
N ARG A 639 11.12 -22.44 -36.12
CA ARG A 639 10.08 -23.46 -36.32
C ARG A 639 8.73 -22.88 -36.74
N LEU A 640 8.44 -21.64 -36.36
CA LEU A 640 7.17 -20.95 -36.55
C LEU A 640 7.41 -19.54 -37.11
N SER A 641 6.49 -19.05 -37.96
CA SER A 641 6.62 -17.72 -38.54
C SER A 641 6.52 -16.62 -37.48
N LYS A 642 7.33 -15.56 -37.61
CA LYS A 642 7.32 -14.41 -36.68
C LYS A 642 5.93 -13.75 -36.56
N GLN A 643 5.16 -13.74 -37.65
CA GLN A 643 3.78 -13.23 -37.66
C GLN A 643 2.83 -14.10 -36.81
N LEU A 644 2.99 -15.42 -36.84
CA LEU A 644 2.20 -16.34 -36.01
C LEU A 644 2.58 -16.21 -34.52
N LEU A 645 3.85 -16.02 -34.21
CA LEU A 645 4.30 -15.74 -32.83
C LEU A 645 3.72 -14.42 -32.30
N ALA A 646 3.76 -13.37 -33.13
CA ALA A 646 3.18 -12.08 -32.81
C ALA A 646 1.65 -12.17 -32.60
N SER A 647 0.94 -12.97 -33.40
CA SER A 647 -0.51 -13.17 -33.24
C SER A 647 -0.87 -13.98 -32.00
N ILE A 648 -0.01 -14.93 -31.57
CA ILE A 648 -0.12 -15.57 -30.26
C ILE A 648 0.06 -14.55 -29.13
N GLY A 649 0.81 -13.47 -29.38
CA GLY A 649 1.17 -12.45 -28.39
C GLY A 649 2.51 -12.72 -27.71
N LEU A 650 3.33 -13.58 -28.31
CA LEU A 650 4.72 -13.82 -27.94
C LEU A 650 5.60 -12.83 -28.70
N GLU A 651 5.92 -11.72 -28.05
CA GLU A 651 6.79 -10.67 -28.56
C GLU A 651 7.90 -10.40 -27.54
N VAL A 652 9.10 -10.08 -28.02
CA VAL A 652 10.20 -9.64 -27.16
C VAL A 652 9.97 -8.18 -26.82
N VAL A 653 9.93 -7.87 -25.53
CA VAL A 653 9.51 -6.57 -25.03
C VAL A 653 10.65 -5.99 -24.18
N PRO A 654 10.92 -4.69 -24.28
CA PRO A 654 11.93 -4.07 -23.42
C PRO A 654 11.52 -4.17 -21.94
N SER A 655 12.52 -4.21 -21.05
CA SER A 655 12.34 -4.56 -19.64
C SER A 655 11.40 -3.62 -18.86
N ASP A 656 11.24 -2.39 -19.32
CA ASP A 656 10.35 -1.36 -18.77
C ASP A 656 8.86 -1.68 -19.00
N VAL A 657 8.52 -2.14 -20.20
CA VAL A 657 7.14 -2.53 -20.56
C VAL A 657 6.83 -3.98 -20.16
N LEU A 658 7.86 -4.82 -20.02
CA LEU A 658 7.74 -6.22 -19.62
C LEU A 658 7.05 -6.38 -18.26
N ALA A 659 7.36 -5.52 -17.29
CA ALA A 659 6.76 -5.58 -15.97
C ALA A 659 5.23 -5.41 -16.01
N VAL A 660 4.73 -4.47 -16.83
CA VAL A 660 3.28 -4.22 -16.99
C VAL A 660 2.59 -5.37 -17.72
N LYS A 661 3.25 -5.92 -18.76
CA LYS A 661 2.76 -7.09 -19.52
C LYS A 661 2.67 -8.35 -18.65
N LEU A 662 3.55 -8.53 -17.66
CA LEU A 662 3.50 -9.65 -16.71
C LEU A 662 2.58 -9.39 -15.50
N LEU A 663 2.44 -8.14 -15.06
CA LEU A 663 1.61 -7.76 -13.91
C LEU A 663 0.11 -7.98 -14.16
N THR A 664 -0.37 -7.70 -15.37
CA THR A 664 -1.80 -7.83 -15.68
C THR A 664 -2.28 -9.29 -15.58
N PRO A 665 -1.63 -10.27 -16.24
CA PRO A 665 -2.02 -11.68 -16.08
C PRO A 665 -1.79 -12.20 -14.66
N SER A 666 -0.79 -11.70 -13.93
CA SER A 666 -0.51 -12.14 -12.57
C SER A 666 -1.52 -11.62 -11.55
N THR A 667 -1.99 -10.38 -11.69
CA THR A 667 -3.06 -9.82 -10.84
C THR A 667 -4.40 -10.50 -11.15
N PHE A 668 -4.68 -10.74 -12.42
CA PHE A 668 -5.82 -11.55 -12.86
C PHE A 668 -5.79 -12.95 -12.24
N LEU A 669 -4.65 -13.63 -12.32
CA LEU A 669 -4.43 -14.93 -11.69
C LEU A 669 -4.72 -14.89 -10.18
N ALA A 670 -4.17 -13.90 -9.46
CA ALA A 670 -4.39 -13.76 -8.02
C ALA A 670 -5.87 -13.56 -7.64
N VAL A 671 -6.60 -12.71 -8.38
CA VAL A 671 -8.03 -12.44 -8.14
C VAL A 671 -8.87 -13.72 -8.33
N ASN A 672 -8.60 -14.51 -9.38
CA ASN A 672 -9.31 -15.75 -9.66
C ASN A 672 -9.01 -16.85 -8.64
N ILE A 673 -7.75 -16.94 -8.18
CA ILE A 673 -7.41 -17.89 -7.11
C ILE A 673 -8.11 -17.50 -5.80
N MET A 674 -8.18 -16.21 -5.48
CA MET A 674 -8.94 -15.74 -4.33
C MET A 674 -10.43 -16.08 -4.43
N GLN A 675 -11.03 -15.90 -5.62
CA GLN A 675 -12.41 -16.29 -5.87
C GLN A 675 -12.63 -17.79 -5.65
N LEU A 676 -11.74 -18.65 -6.18
CA LEU A 676 -11.88 -20.10 -6.11
C LEU A 676 -11.80 -20.65 -4.66
N TYR A 677 -10.80 -20.23 -3.87
CA TYR A 677 -10.56 -20.85 -2.56
C TYR A 677 -11.28 -20.18 -1.39
N TYR A 678 -11.43 -18.86 -1.41
CA TYR A 678 -11.98 -18.12 -0.26
C TYR A 678 -13.47 -17.84 -0.39
N PHE A 679 -13.90 -17.37 -1.57
CA PHE A 679 -15.24 -16.80 -1.71
C PHE A 679 -16.23 -17.74 -2.41
N HIS A 680 -15.77 -18.69 -3.21
CA HIS A 680 -16.64 -19.58 -3.99
C HIS A 680 -17.65 -20.35 -3.12
N SER A 681 -17.18 -21.02 -2.07
CA SER A 681 -18.04 -21.82 -1.19
C SER A 681 -19.07 -20.97 -0.46
N GLY A 682 -18.65 -19.83 0.10
CA GLY A 682 -19.54 -18.89 0.79
C GLY A 682 -20.58 -18.28 -0.15
N TRP A 683 -20.19 -17.92 -1.37
CA TRP A 683 -21.07 -17.34 -2.37
C TRP A 683 -22.07 -18.37 -2.92
N MET A 684 -21.66 -19.63 -3.13
CA MET A 684 -22.55 -20.70 -3.59
C MET A 684 -23.68 -21.03 -2.62
N ASN A 685 -23.48 -20.78 -1.32
CA ASN A 685 -24.51 -20.94 -0.30
C ASN A 685 -25.51 -19.77 -0.29
N LEU A 686 -25.14 -18.59 -0.81
CA LEU A 686 -26.02 -17.42 -0.83
C LEU A 686 -27.07 -17.43 -1.96
N ILE A 687 -26.88 -18.24 -3.01
CA ILE A 687 -27.61 -18.08 -4.29
C ILE A 687 -28.43 -19.33 -4.64
N THR A 688 -28.77 -20.12 -3.64
CA THR A 688 -29.76 -21.18 -3.77
C THR A 688 -31.16 -20.60 -3.93
N MET A 689 -31.76 -20.74 -5.12
CA MET A 689 -33.17 -20.40 -5.41
C MET A 689 -33.94 -21.62 -5.98
N PRO A 690 -35.26 -21.74 -5.72
CA PRO A 690 -36.13 -22.75 -6.34
C PRO A 690 -36.40 -22.43 -7.83
N LYS A 691 -36.78 -23.46 -8.60
CA LYS A 691 -36.60 -23.54 -10.06
C LYS A 691 -37.89 -23.32 -10.88
N LYS A 692 -37.83 -22.61 -12.03
CA LYS A 692 -38.53 -22.80 -13.35
C LYS A 692 -38.46 -21.47 -14.17
N MET A 693 -38.48 -21.33 -15.50
CA MET A 693 -38.64 -22.17 -16.71
C MET A 693 -38.04 -21.41 -17.94
N LYS A 694 -37.95 -22.02 -19.14
CA LYS A 694 -37.22 -21.52 -20.34
C LYS A 694 -38.08 -21.73 -21.61
N TYR A 695 -37.96 -20.86 -22.64
CA TYR A 695 -38.50 -21.08 -24.00
C TYR A 695 -37.64 -20.43 -25.11
N MET A 696 -37.84 -20.87 -26.36
CA MET A 696 -37.09 -20.54 -27.59
C MET A 696 -38.04 -20.56 -28.82
N CYS A 697 -37.77 -19.73 -29.86
CA CYS A 697 -37.71 -20.08 -31.31
C CYS A 697 -37.74 -18.83 -32.21
N HIS A 698 -37.14 -18.88 -33.41
CA HIS A 698 -37.79 -18.51 -34.69
C HIS A 698 -36.89 -18.67 -35.94
N SER A 699 -37.55 -18.86 -37.10
CA SER A 699 -37.02 -18.82 -38.48
C SER A 699 -37.91 -17.91 -39.36
N PHE A 700 -37.41 -17.51 -40.54
CA PHE A 700 -37.77 -16.35 -41.38
C PHE A 700 -38.61 -16.72 -42.63
N LEU A 701 -39.68 -15.97 -42.92
CA LEU A 701 -40.45 -16.03 -44.18
C LEU A 701 -41.05 -14.63 -44.47
N ASP A 702 -41.05 -14.18 -45.74
CA ASP A 702 -41.53 -12.84 -46.11
C ASP A 702 -43.06 -12.73 -46.24
N TYR A 703 -43.58 -11.51 -46.05
CA TYR A 703 -45.02 -11.25 -45.95
C TYR A 703 -45.73 -11.12 -47.32
N PRO A 704 -46.94 -11.69 -47.48
CA PRO A 704 -47.63 -11.82 -48.78
C PRO A 704 -48.18 -10.49 -49.37
N TRP A 705 -48.29 -9.42 -48.58
CA TRP A 705 -48.83 -8.11 -49.02
C TRP A 705 -47.74 -7.11 -49.47
N THR A 706 -46.50 -7.58 -49.63
CA THR A 706 -45.37 -6.78 -50.11
C THR A 706 -45.49 -6.40 -51.60
N ASN A 707 -46.16 -7.22 -52.42
CA ASN A 707 -46.20 -7.07 -53.89
C ASN A 707 -47.43 -6.31 -54.47
N ILE A 708 -48.28 -5.70 -53.64
CA ILE A 708 -49.50 -5.00 -54.10
C ILE A 708 -49.20 -3.51 -54.33
N LYS A 709 -49.52 -2.99 -55.53
CA LYS A 709 -49.40 -1.56 -55.91
C LYS A 709 -50.78 -0.96 -56.21
N ILE A 710 -51.33 -0.23 -55.25
CA ILE A 710 -52.58 0.55 -55.37
C ILE A 710 -52.30 1.97 -54.82
N ASP A 711 -52.90 3.00 -55.42
CA ASP A 711 -52.79 4.37 -54.91
C ASP A 711 -53.45 4.47 -53.52
N GLY A 712 -52.74 5.05 -52.54
CA GLY A 712 -53.17 5.08 -51.12
C GLY A 712 -52.89 3.81 -50.31
N TRP A 713 -52.28 2.77 -50.90
CA TRP A 713 -51.98 1.49 -50.23
C TRP A 713 -51.03 1.61 -49.04
N LEU A 714 -50.10 2.57 -49.06
CA LEU A 714 -49.17 2.81 -47.95
C LEU A 714 -49.89 3.32 -46.70
N GLN A 715 -50.84 4.25 -46.87
CA GLN A 715 -51.66 4.79 -45.78
C GLN A 715 -52.60 3.71 -45.23
N LEU A 716 -53.20 2.89 -46.09
CA LEU A 716 -54.05 1.77 -45.68
C LEU A 716 -53.26 0.69 -44.92
N LYS A 717 -52.04 0.33 -45.37
CA LYS A 717 -51.14 -0.58 -44.65
C LYS A 717 -50.83 -0.09 -43.24
N ARG A 718 -50.54 1.21 -43.09
CA ARG A 718 -50.27 1.85 -41.80
C ARG A 718 -51.51 1.84 -40.89
N TRP A 719 -52.69 2.17 -41.43
CA TRP A 719 -53.95 2.14 -40.67
C TRP A 719 -54.34 0.71 -40.22
N LEU A 720 -54.15 -0.29 -41.08
CA LEU A 720 -54.35 -1.71 -40.76
C LEU A 720 -53.25 -2.30 -39.86
N PHE A 721 -52.19 -1.54 -39.56
CA PHE A 721 -51.03 -1.98 -38.77
C PHE A 721 -50.35 -3.25 -39.34
N LEU A 722 -50.26 -3.35 -40.67
CA LEU A 722 -49.67 -4.52 -41.34
C LEU A 722 -48.13 -4.51 -41.23
N PRO A 723 -47.48 -5.66 -40.93
CA PRO A 723 -46.01 -5.76 -40.88
C PRO A 723 -45.38 -5.60 -42.26
N ASP A 724 -44.45 -4.67 -42.46
CA ASP A 724 -43.71 -4.48 -43.71
C ASP A 724 -42.22 -4.28 -43.39
N TYR A 725 -41.32 -4.88 -44.17
CA TYR A 725 -39.88 -4.71 -44.00
C TYR A 725 -39.40 -3.31 -44.38
N THR A 726 -40.09 -2.67 -45.33
CA THR A 726 -39.68 -1.37 -45.88
C THR A 726 -40.14 -0.19 -45.02
N ASN A 727 -41.32 -0.31 -44.42
CA ASN A 727 -41.92 0.70 -43.55
C ASN A 727 -42.59 0.00 -42.36
N PRO A 728 -41.83 -0.39 -41.32
CA PRO A 728 -42.40 -1.10 -40.18
C PRO A 728 -43.42 -0.24 -39.44
N PRO A 729 -44.53 -0.82 -38.94
CA PRO A 729 -45.46 -0.10 -38.10
C PRO A 729 -44.78 0.38 -36.81
N LEU A 730 -45.18 1.56 -36.33
CA LEU A 730 -44.55 2.20 -35.18
C LEU A 730 -44.86 1.43 -33.89
N ALA A 731 -43.96 0.54 -33.49
CA ALA A 731 -44.14 -0.33 -32.30
C ALA A 731 -44.34 0.45 -30.99
N THR A 732 -43.98 1.74 -30.91
CA THR A 732 -44.24 2.59 -29.75
C THR A 732 -45.73 2.82 -29.51
N GLN A 733 -46.59 2.68 -30.52
CA GLN A 733 -48.06 2.77 -30.34
C GLN A 733 -48.60 1.62 -29.49
N LEU A 734 -47.96 0.44 -29.51
CA LEU A 734 -48.33 -0.72 -28.68
C LEU A 734 -48.07 -0.52 -27.19
N ILE A 735 -47.35 0.55 -26.80
CA ILE A 735 -47.15 0.88 -25.37
C ILE A 735 -48.49 1.19 -24.71
N ALA A 736 -49.41 1.86 -25.42
CA ALA A 736 -50.75 2.13 -24.92
C ALA A 736 -51.54 0.83 -24.69
N ASP A 737 -51.47 -0.11 -25.63
CA ASP A 737 -52.09 -1.43 -25.53
C ASP A 737 -51.46 -2.26 -24.40
N PHE A 738 -50.15 -2.15 -24.18
CA PHE A 738 -49.47 -2.77 -23.04
C PHE A 738 -50.01 -2.23 -21.72
N PHE A 739 -50.20 -0.91 -21.59
CA PHE A 739 -50.81 -0.34 -20.39
C PHE A 739 -52.28 -0.76 -20.24
N GLN A 740 -53.04 -0.81 -21.33
CA GLN A 740 -54.42 -1.32 -21.30
C GLN A 740 -54.48 -2.79 -20.86
N LEU A 741 -53.59 -3.64 -21.37
CA LEU A 741 -53.46 -5.03 -20.94
C LEU A 741 -53.03 -5.13 -19.48
N LEU A 742 -52.04 -4.34 -19.06
CA LEU A 742 -51.58 -4.29 -17.68
C LEU A 742 -52.73 -3.90 -16.75
N PHE A 743 -53.50 -2.86 -17.09
CA PHE A 743 -54.67 -2.44 -16.33
C PHE A 743 -55.78 -3.50 -16.34
N ALA A 744 -56.05 -4.14 -17.47
CA ALA A 744 -57.01 -5.24 -17.55
C ALA A 744 -56.57 -6.44 -16.69
N CYS A 745 -55.27 -6.80 -16.69
CA CYS A 745 -54.74 -7.87 -15.85
C CYS A 745 -54.83 -7.52 -14.36
N GLN A 746 -54.53 -6.28 -13.96
CA GLN A 746 -54.71 -5.86 -12.57
C GLN A 746 -56.19 -5.81 -12.19
N GLN A 747 -57.06 -5.30 -13.08
CA GLN A 747 -58.50 -5.26 -12.85
C GLN A 747 -59.10 -6.67 -12.72
N TRP A 748 -58.66 -7.63 -13.54
CA TRP A 748 -59.06 -9.02 -13.41
C TRP A 748 -58.64 -9.61 -12.05
N ARG A 749 -57.44 -9.25 -11.54
CA ARG A 749 -57.05 -9.62 -10.18
C ARG A 749 -57.99 -9.02 -9.15
N VAL A 750 -58.38 -7.75 -9.29
CA VAL A 750 -59.35 -7.08 -8.40
C VAL A 750 -60.69 -7.82 -8.42
N PHE A 751 -61.26 -8.09 -9.60
CA PHE A 751 -62.51 -8.86 -9.72
C PHE A 751 -62.41 -10.26 -9.12
N LYS A 752 -61.25 -10.93 -9.27
CA LYS A 752 -61.02 -12.24 -8.64
C LYS A 752 -61.02 -12.15 -7.12
N TYR A 753 -60.50 -11.07 -6.54
CA TYR A 753 -60.57 -10.83 -5.09
C TYR A 753 -62.01 -10.51 -4.64
N GLU A 754 -62.74 -9.68 -5.38
CA GLU A 754 -64.14 -9.33 -5.05
C GLU A 754 -65.10 -10.53 -5.13
N THR A 755 -64.85 -11.48 -6.04
CA THR A 755 -65.69 -12.69 -6.19
C THR A 755 -65.41 -13.74 -5.11
N ASN A 756 -64.19 -13.78 -4.57
CA ASN A 756 -63.79 -14.74 -3.53
C ASN A 756 -64.19 -14.23 -2.14
N GLU A 757 -65.49 -14.20 -1.86
CA GLU A 757 -66.11 -13.74 -0.61
C GLU A 757 -65.76 -14.58 0.65
N LYS A 758 -64.91 -15.61 0.51
CA LYS A 758 -64.55 -16.57 1.58
C LYS A 758 -63.29 -16.22 2.37
N ASP A 759 -62.50 -15.23 1.94
CA ASP A 759 -61.30 -14.78 2.66
C ASP A 759 -61.62 -13.53 3.52
N HIS A 760 -62.36 -13.74 4.61
CA HIS A 760 -62.75 -12.70 5.59
C HIS A 760 -61.57 -11.89 6.21
N ILE A 761 -60.32 -12.25 5.92
CA ILE A 761 -59.12 -11.64 6.50
C ILE A 761 -58.65 -10.40 5.70
N TYR A 762 -59.03 -10.26 4.43
CA TYR A 762 -58.60 -9.13 3.58
C TYR A 762 -59.60 -7.97 3.49
N ILE A 763 -60.79 -8.10 4.09
CA ILE A 763 -61.86 -7.10 4.03
C ILE A 763 -61.55 -5.83 4.85
N GLN A 764 -60.49 -5.83 5.67
CA GLN A 764 -60.23 -4.73 6.60
C GLN A 764 -59.53 -3.50 5.98
N ALA A 765 -59.15 -3.52 4.69
CA ALA A 765 -58.43 -2.41 4.03
C ALA A 765 -59.22 -1.72 2.89
N GLY A 766 -60.43 -2.16 2.58
CA GLY A 766 -61.32 -1.60 1.56
C GLY A 766 -62.56 -2.47 1.48
N GLU A 767 -63.71 -1.93 1.91
CA GLU A 767 -64.97 -2.65 2.02
C GLU A 767 -65.59 -2.98 0.63
N SER A 768 -66.90 -3.20 0.57
CA SER A 768 -67.64 -3.54 -0.65
C SER A 768 -67.60 -2.43 -1.71
N ASN A 769 -67.25 -2.78 -2.95
CA ASN A 769 -67.38 -1.92 -4.14
C ASN A 769 -68.70 -2.14 -4.91
N ARG A 770 -69.72 -2.76 -4.29
CA ARG A 770 -71.02 -2.99 -4.94
C ARG A 770 -71.78 -1.68 -5.19
N GLU A 771 -72.50 -1.60 -6.30
CA GLU A 771 -73.32 -0.44 -6.65
C GLU A 771 -74.58 -0.32 -5.78
N ILE A 772 -74.95 0.91 -5.42
CA ILE A 772 -76.00 1.21 -4.42
C ILE A 772 -77.39 1.43 -5.08
N ILE A 773 -77.46 1.40 -6.41
CA ILE A 773 -78.62 1.88 -7.19
C ILE A 773 -79.90 1.02 -6.98
N TYR A 774 -79.75 -0.22 -6.50
CA TYR A 774 -80.84 -1.19 -6.33
C TYR A 774 -81.27 -1.42 -4.88
N ASP A 775 -80.61 -0.79 -3.90
CA ASP A 775 -81.02 -0.88 -2.50
C ASP A 775 -82.12 0.15 -2.22
N ASN A 776 -83.29 -0.32 -1.78
CA ASN A 776 -84.40 0.56 -1.41
C ASN A 776 -84.26 1.14 0.03
N ASP A 777 -83.30 0.62 0.83
CA ASP A 777 -83.11 0.97 2.25
C ASP A 777 -81.95 1.96 2.52
N VAL A 778 -81.41 2.60 1.48
CA VAL A 778 -80.18 3.43 1.50
C VAL A 778 -80.19 4.57 2.51
N TYR A 779 -81.37 5.06 2.92
CA TYR A 779 -81.48 6.18 3.85
C TYR A 779 -81.47 5.76 5.33
N LYS A 780 -81.62 4.47 5.66
CA LYS A 780 -81.69 4.02 7.07
C LYS A 780 -80.32 3.75 7.69
N ASP A 781 -79.40 3.14 6.95
CA ASP A 781 -78.09 2.71 7.47
C ASP A 781 -76.93 3.14 6.56
N ASN A 782 -76.78 4.45 6.29
CA ASN A 782 -75.60 4.96 5.60
C ASN A 782 -74.37 4.89 6.54
N PRO A 783 -73.35 4.06 6.24
CA PRO A 783 -72.16 3.94 7.11
C PRO A 783 -71.28 5.20 7.06
N THR A 784 -71.48 6.06 6.06
CA THR A 784 -70.72 7.30 5.89
C THR A 784 -71.29 8.40 6.77
N ARG A 785 -70.43 9.01 7.59
CA ARG A 785 -70.78 10.15 8.44
C ARG A 785 -71.11 11.39 7.59
N ASP A 786 -72.04 12.21 8.07
CA ASP A 786 -72.38 13.50 7.43
C ASP A 786 -71.17 14.46 7.42
N PHE A 787 -70.66 14.74 6.23
CA PHE A 787 -69.57 15.68 5.95
C PHE A 787 -70.05 16.99 5.31
N VAL A 788 -71.35 17.15 5.06
CA VAL A 788 -71.94 18.36 4.46
C VAL A 788 -72.27 19.38 5.55
N THR A 789 -72.99 18.95 6.58
CA THR A 789 -73.43 19.84 7.67
C THR A 789 -72.35 20.02 8.74
N LYS A 790 -71.64 18.95 9.08
CA LYS A 790 -70.64 18.91 10.16
C LYS A 790 -69.23 18.69 9.62
N ARG A 791 -68.57 19.78 9.25
CA ARG A 791 -67.19 19.76 8.72
C ARG A 791 -66.19 19.82 9.86
N ARG A 792 -65.66 18.66 10.28
CA ARG A 792 -64.75 18.55 11.42
C ARG A 792 -63.29 18.63 11.02
N ASN A 793 -62.95 18.08 9.85
CA ASN A 793 -61.58 18.00 9.36
C ASN A 793 -61.44 18.63 7.97
N TRP A 794 -60.20 19.00 7.60
CA TRP A 794 -59.85 19.42 6.24
C TRP A 794 -60.20 18.38 5.17
N PHE A 795 -60.15 17.09 5.51
CA PHE A 795 -60.59 16.02 4.63
C PHE A 795 -62.10 16.09 4.34
N ASP A 796 -62.92 16.45 5.33
CA ASP A 796 -64.37 16.64 5.13
C ASP A 796 -64.64 17.89 4.29
N GLN A 797 -63.82 18.94 4.44
CA GLN A 797 -63.86 20.12 3.57
C GLN A 797 -63.54 19.76 2.11
N ILE A 798 -62.51 18.92 1.87
CA ILE A 798 -62.16 18.44 0.53
C ILE A 798 -63.28 17.56 -0.05
N LYS A 799 -63.81 16.61 0.74
CA LYS A 799 -64.96 15.79 0.33
C LYS A 799 -66.15 16.66 -0.07
N TYR A 800 -66.51 17.63 0.77
CA TYR A 800 -67.59 18.57 0.47
C TYR A 800 -67.36 19.27 -0.88
N VAL A 801 -66.16 19.81 -1.12
CA VAL A 801 -65.83 20.48 -2.39
C VAL A 801 -65.92 19.52 -3.58
N ILE A 802 -65.33 18.32 -3.48
CA ILE A 802 -65.34 17.34 -4.58
C ILE A 802 -66.76 16.89 -4.91
N PHE A 803 -67.54 16.45 -3.90
CA PHE A 803 -68.87 15.90 -4.14
C PHE A 803 -69.91 16.96 -4.54
N MET A 804 -69.81 18.20 -4.03
CA MET A 804 -70.78 19.26 -4.39
C MET A 804 -70.49 19.91 -5.75
N TYR A 805 -69.22 20.08 -6.14
CA TYR A 805 -68.86 20.85 -7.34
C TYR A 805 -68.40 19.99 -8.53
N SER A 806 -68.12 18.70 -8.36
CA SER A 806 -67.63 17.82 -9.45
C SER A 806 -68.55 17.79 -10.67
N ALA A 807 -69.88 17.76 -10.48
CA ALA A 807 -70.85 17.75 -11.58
C ALA A 807 -70.72 18.99 -12.48
N TRP A 808 -70.61 20.18 -11.88
CA TRP A 808 -70.44 21.44 -12.60
C TRP A 808 -69.07 21.53 -13.30
N CYS A 809 -68.02 21.01 -12.67
CA CYS A 809 -66.69 20.90 -13.29
C CYS A 809 -66.74 19.99 -14.52
N VAL A 810 -67.40 18.83 -14.44
CA VAL A 810 -67.54 17.91 -15.57
C VAL A 810 -68.36 18.56 -16.70
N LEU A 811 -69.47 19.25 -16.38
CA LEU A 811 -70.24 19.98 -17.39
C LEU A 811 -69.43 21.09 -18.06
N SER A 812 -68.55 21.77 -17.32
CA SER A 812 -67.61 22.76 -17.88
C SER A 812 -66.58 22.12 -18.81
N ILE A 813 -66.10 20.91 -18.51
CA ILE A 813 -65.22 20.14 -19.41
C ILE A 813 -65.98 19.70 -20.67
N VAL A 814 -67.24 19.28 -20.54
CA VAL A 814 -68.09 18.92 -21.69
C VAL A 814 -68.35 20.13 -22.58
N TYR A 815 -68.61 21.31 -21.99
CA TYR A 815 -68.70 22.56 -22.74
C TYR A 815 -67.42 22.84 -23.52
N LEU A 816 -66.26 22.75 -22.84
CA LEU A 816 -64.95 23.00 -23.45
C LEU A 816 -64.64 21.98 -24.57
N ALA A 817 -65.01 20.71 -24.39
CA ALA A 817 -64.91 19.69 -25.44
C ALA A 817 -65.79 20.03 -26.66
N GLY A 818 -66.96 20.63 -26.44
CA GLY A 818 -67.85 21.11 -27.50
C GLY A 818 -67.34 22.35 -28.24
N THR A 819 -66.61 23.25 -27.58
CA THR A 819 -66.12 24.51 -28.19
C THR A 819 -64.71 24.41 -28.78
N THR A 820 -63.83 23.56 -28.25
CA THR A 820 -62.41 23.50 -28.65
C THR A 820 -62.18 23.01 -30.08
N ARG A 821 -63.03 22.12 -30.59
CA ARG A 821 -62.99 21.66 -31.98
C ARG A 821 -64.37 21.84 -32.62
N ILE A 822 -64.48 22.83 -33.49
CA ILE A 822 -65.70 23.12 -34.26
C ILE A 822 -66.00 21.87 -35.12
N SER A 823 -67.05 21.13 -34.76
CA SER A 823 -67.49 19.94 -35.48
C SER A 823 -68.98 19.72 -35.26
N LEU A 824 -69.65 19.07 -36.22
CA LEU A 824 -71.07 18.73 -36.07
C LEU A 824 -71.33 17.88 -34.82
N LEU A 825 -70.40 16.98 -34.49
CA LEU A 825 -70.43 16.15 -33.28
C LEU A 825 -70.15 16.95 -31.99
N GLY A 826 -69.53 18.13 -32.11
CA GLY A 826 -69.33 19.05 -30.98
C GLY A 826 -70.64 19.72 -30.55
N LEU A 827 -71.56 19.95 -31.48
CA LEU A 827 -72.86 20.56 -31.22
C LEU A 827 -73.67 19.77 -30.17
N GLY A 828 -73.62 18.43 -30.21
CA GLY A 828 -74.36 17.63 -29.23
C GLY A 828 -73.81 17.76 -27.80
N TYR A 829 -72.50 18.01 -27.63
CA TYR A 829 -71.94 18.35 -26.31
C TYR A 829 -72.46 19.69 -25.81
N LEU A 830 -72.59 20.69 -26.69
CA LEU A 830 -73.15 21.99 -26.33
C LEU A 830 -74.64 21.89 -25.97
N ILE A 831 -75.43 21.17 -26.76
CA ILE A 831 -76.85 20.93 -26.48
C ILE A 831 -77.01 20.22 -25.13
N ALA A 832 -76.26 19.15 -24.89
CA ALA A 832 -76.31 18.44 -23.62
C ALA A 832 -75.89 19.34 -22.45
N CYS A 833 -74.83 20.13 -22.63
CA CYS A 833 -74.35 21.06 -21.61
C CYS A 833 -75.39 22.13 -21.26
N PHE A 834 -76.00 22.79 -22.26
CA PHE A 834 -77.07 23.76 -22.04
C PHE A 834 -78.31 23.12 -21.42
N TYR A 835 -78.65 21.89 -21.81
CA TYR A 835 -79.73 21.12 -21.19
C TYR A 835 -79.48 20.93 -19.69
N PHE A 836 -78.29 20.48 -19.29
CA PHE A 836 -77.97 20.29 -17.87
C PHE A 836 -77.85 21.62 -17.11
N PHE A 837 -77.28 22.67 -17.70
CA PHE A 837 -77.23 24.00 -17.08
C PHE A 837 -78.62 24.61 -16.90
N TRP A 838 -79.53 24.39 -17.86
CA TRP A 838 -80.91 24.85 -17.77
C TRP A 838 -81.69 24.16 -16.65
N TYR A 839 -81.55 22.83 -16.52
CA TYR A 839 -82.14 22.09 -15.40
C TYR A 839 -81.54 22.47 -14.05
N GLY A 840 -80.32 23.01 -14.01
CA GLY A 840 -79.78 23.59 -12.81
C GLY A 840 -79.57 22.58 -11.67
N GLN A 841 -79.82 23.03 -10.45
CA GLN A 841 -79.69 22.23 -9.23
C GLN A 841 -80.86 21.24 -9.05
N ASP A 842 -81.98 21.43 -9.75
CA ASP A 842 -83.15 20.53 -9.71
C ASP A 842 -82.86 19.17 -10.34
N PHE A 843 -81.78 19.05 -11.13
CA PHE A 843 -81.31 17.74 -11.58
C PHE A 843 -80.79 16.89 -10.41
N LEU A 844 -80.11 17.50 -9.43
CA LEU A 844 -79.49 16.82 -8.29
C LEU A 844 -80.51 16.34 -7.25
N THR A 845 -81.74 16.84 -7.29
CA THR A 845 -82.84 16.44 -6.38
C THR A 845 -83.68 15.29 -6.93
N LYS A 846 -83.46 14.88 -8.19
CA LYS A 846 -84.16 13.73 -8.78
C LYS A 846 -83.69 12.43 -8.15
N HIS A 847 -84.54 11.40 -8.21
CA HIS A 847 -84.17 10.06 -7.76
C HIS A 847 -82.93 9.54 -8.53
N VAL A 848 -82.03 8.85 -7.83
CA VAL A 848 -80.72 8.41 -8.35
C VAL A 848 -80.84 7.62 -9.66
N THR A 849 -81.86 6.79 -9.81
CA THR A 849 -82.11 5.99 -11.03
C THR A 849 -82.40 6.86 -12.26
N VAL A 850 -83.11 7.97 -12.08
CA VAL A 850 -83.41 8.93 -13.17
C VAL A 850 -82.16 9.73 -13.52
N MET A 851 -81.38 10.16 -12.51
CA MET A 851 -80.13 10.88 -12.72
C MET A 851 -79.11 10.04 -13.49
N VAL A 852 -78.85 8.81 -13.04
CA VAL A 852 -77.92 7.87 -13.69
C VAL A 852 -78.37 7.61 -15.13
N ARG A 853 -79.65 7.34 -15.38
CA ARG A 853 -80.15 7.10 -16.75
C ARG A 853 -79.88 8.27 -17.70
N ILE A 854 -80.18 9.50 -17.27
CA ILE A 854 -79.94 10.70 -18.09
C ILE A 854 -78.44 10.90 -18.32
N TRP A 855 -77.62 10.65 -17.30
CA TRP A 855 -76.16 10.74 -17.40
C TRP A 855 -75.56 9.66 -18.31
N THR A 856 -76.09 8.45 -18.30
CA THR A 856 -75.66 7.37 -19.20
C THR A 856 -75.95 7.69 -20.66
N TYR A 857 -77.02 8.43 -20.99
CA TYR A 857 -77.22 8.92 -22.37
C TYR A 857 -76.09 9.85 -22.82
N LEU A 858 -75.58 10.72 -21.93
CA LEU A 858 -74.41 11.54 -22.22
C LEU A 858 -73.14 10.69 -22.44
N ILE A 859 -72.94 9.64 -21.63
CA ILE A 859 -71.81 8.70 -21.79
C ILE A 859 -71.91 7.95 -23.14
N TYR A 860 -73.10 7.46 -23.50
CA TYR A 860 -73.32 6.82 -24.80
C TYR A 860 -73.04 7.78 -25.96
N TYR A 861 -73.44 9.04 -25.83
CA TYR A 861 -73.10 10.06 -26.81
C TYR A 861 -71.58 10.24 -26.94
N CYS A 862 -70.84 10.35 -25.82
CA CYS A 862 -69.38 10.42 -25.84
C CYS A 862 -68.73 9.24 -26.56
N PHE A 863 -69.17 8.02 -26.26
CA PHE A 863 -68.66 6.81 -26.91
C PHE A 863 -68.97 6.81 -28.41
N ALA A 864 -70.20 7.16 -28.80
CA ALA A 864 -70.61 7.25 -30.19
C ALA A 864 -69.76 8.26 -30.97
N VAL A 865 -69.45 9.42 -30.39
CA VAL A 865 -68.57 10.42 -31.01
C VAL A 865 -67.15 9.86 -31.24
N ILE A 866 -66.57 9.18 -30.24
CA ILE A 866 -65.24 8.56 -30.37
C ILE A 866 -65.24 7.49 -31.47
N PHE A 867 -66.24 6.60 -31.45
CA PHE A 867 -66.37 5.52 -32.41
C PHE A 867 -66.59 6.04 -33.84
N ILE A 868 -67.52 6.98 -34.04
CA ILE A 868 -67.78 7.60 -35.35
C ILE A 868 -66.52 8.29 -35.87
N LYS A 869 -65.80 9.04 -35.02
CA LYS A 869 -64.53 9.67 -35.43
C LYS A 869 -63.47 8.64 -35.83
N ALA A 870 -63.36 7.52 -35.12
CA ALA A 870 -62.44 6.43 -35.48
C ALA A 870 -62.82 5.77 -36.82
N CYS A 871 -64.11 5.53 -37.08
CA CYS A 871 -64.56 4.99 -38.37
C CYS A 871 -64.32 5.98 -39.52
N LEU A 872 -64.57 7.28 -39.29
CA LEU A 872 -64.35 8.33 -40.29
C LEU A 872 -62.87 8.54 -40.63
N GLN A 873 -61.92 8.11 -39.79
CA GLN A 873 -60.49 8.17 -40.12
C GLN A 873 -60.13 7.38 -41.37
N ILE A 874 -60.81 6.25 -41.65
CA ILE A 874 -60.56 5.44 -42.85
C ILE A 874 -60.90 6.26 -44.10
N VAL A 875 -62.07 6.90 -44.10
CA VAL A 875 -62.58 7.64 -45.27
C VAL A 875 -61.85 8.97 -45.43
N ALA A 876 -61.55 9.66 -44.33
CA ALA A 876 -60.90 10.96 -44.34
C ALA A 876 -59.40 10.89 -44.67
N CYS A 877 -58.66 9.88 -44.17
CA CYS A 877 -57.20 9.84 -44.27
C CYS A 877 -56.65 9.03 -45.46
N ILE A 878 -57.49 8.23 -46.14
CA ILE A 878 -57.09 7.43 -47.31
C ILE A 878 -57.55 8.10 -48.64
N ASP A 879 -58.42 9.11 -48.55
CA ASP A 879 -59.00 9.93 -49.64
C ASP A 879 -59.41 9.14 -50.91
N ILE A 880 -60.13 8.03 -50.70
CA ILE A 880 -60.57 7.11 -51.76
C ILE A 880 -61.62 7.76 -52.70
N LEU A 881 -62.38 8.75 -52.21
CA LEU A 881 -63.54 9.32 -52.91
C LEU A 881 -63.40 10.80 -53.31
N SER A 882 -62.22 11.44 -53.15
CA SER A 882 -62.00 12.88 -53.39
C SER A 882 -62.87 13.82 -52.51
N ILE A 883 -63.55 13.30 -51.49
CA ILE A 883 -64.42 14.03 -50.55
C ILE A 883 -63.77 14.08 -49.14
N GLY A 884 -62.58 13.50 -48.95
CA GLY A 884 -61.93 13.37 -47.64
C GLY A 884 -61.74 14.70 -46.91
N CYS A 885 -61.41 15.75 -47.65
CA CYS A 885 -61.25 17.13 -47.19
C CYS A 885 -62.48 17.71 -46.47
N VAL A 886 -63.65 17.54 -47.08
CA VAL A 886 -64.93 18.06 -46.58
C VAL A 886 -65.32 17.32 -45.30
N ILE A 887 -65.12 16.00 -45.27
CA ILE A 887 -65.39 15.17 -44.09
C ILE A 887 -64.46 15.55 -42.93
N GLN A 888 -63.18 15.79 -43.22
CA GLN A 888 -62.19 16.24 -42.24
C GLN A 888 -62.59 17.56 -41.58
N GLN A 889 -63.10 18.53 -42.34
CA GLN A 889 -63.53 19.84 -41.83
C GLN A 889 -64.87 19.77 -41.07
N ILE A 890 -65.89 19.08 -41.59
CA ILE A 890 -67.22 18.99 -40.95
C ILE A 890 -67.18 18.22 -39.61
N PHE A 891 -66.43 17.11 -39.58
CA PHE A 891 -66.38 16.21 -38.42
C PHE A 891 -65.13 16.41 -37.54
N SER A 892 -64.19 17.26 -37.96
CA SER A 892 -62.92 17.53 -37.25
C SER A 892 -62.19 16.23 -36.88
N VAL A 893 -61.91 15.41 -37.91
CA VAL A 893 -61.19 14.14 -37.80
C VAL A 893 -59.69 14.38 -37.96
N ALA A 894 -58.87 13.85 -37.07
CA ALA A 894 -57.41 13.97 -37.15
C ALA A 894 -56.79 12.65 -37.63
N CYS A 895 -55.86 12.74 -38.58
CA CYS A 895 -55.11 11.58 -39.09
C CYS A 895 -53.92 11.22 -38.20
N ILE A 896 -53.58 9.93 -38.15
CA ILE A 896 -52.64 9.34 -37.19
C ILE A 896 -51.17 9.72 -37.45
N THR A 897 -50.83 10.18 -38.66
CA THR A 897 -49.48 10.64 -39.00
C THR A 897 -49.53 11.95 -39.79
N SER A 898 -49.06 13.03 -39.18
CA SER A 898 -48.72 14.28 -39.87
C SER A 898 -47.31 14.18 -40.45
N ASP A 899 -47.12 13.34 -41.47
CA ASP A 899 -45.93 13.46 -42.31
C ASP A 899 -46.14 14.67 -43.23
N SER A 900 -45.25 15.64 -43.05
CA SER A 900 -45.24 17.04 -43.51
C SER A 900 -45.27 17.28 -45.03
N SER A 901 -45.95 16.48 -45.85
CA SER A 901 -45.92 16.69 -47.31
C SER A 901 -47.08 16.14 -48.15
N SER A 902 -48.26 15.86 -47.58
CA SER A 902 -49.46 15.74 -48.42
C SER A 902 -50.73 16.12 -47.67
N SER A 903 -51.34 17.20 -48.17
CA SER A 903 -52.74 17.60 -48.00
C SER A 903 -53.23 17.77 -46.57
N SER A 904 -52.82 18.87 -45.93
CA SER A 904 -53.75 19.59 -45.06
C SER A 904 -54.93 20.06 -45.90
N CYS A 905 -56.06 19.40 -45.70
CA CYS A 905 -57.34 20.08 -45.64
C CYS A 905 -57.56 20.66 -44.23
#